data_AF-K5Y1H1-F1
#
_entry.id   AF-K5Y1H1-F1
#
_cell.length_a   1.000
_cell.length_b   1.000
_cell.length_c   1.000
_cell.angle_alpha   90.00
_cell.angle_beta   90.00
_cell.angle_gamma   90.00
#
_symmetry.space_group_name_H-M   'P 1'
#
loop_
_entity.id
_entity.type
_entity.pdbx_description
1 polymer ?
#
loop_
_entity_poly.entity_id
_entity_poly.type
_entity_poly.pdbx_seq_one_letter_code
_entity_poly.pdbx_strand_id
1 'polypeptide(L)'
;MSTLLNRLTLLVSFAFSALCLQAADKKPFGLMTDLIEHTGQTWQNGYASNLPVWQLEEAIEPLQYAAIRSSHPAFSWIVPGETGGTRQIAYRVIVADNREDAASGRGNLWDSGVVGSDRSVAVRYAGEALKPGKSYFWRVKTVTNTEGESEWSEVKAFRTADRLSEYETAYYPQVKTMEFPVGITEIRPGTHLVDFGKDAFGQLVLTLASDGTRDSVVVHLGECLEGGRILRDPGKSTIRYHRYPLALLKGTNTYRIKIKKDKRNTGSAAVLIPEYVGEVVPFRYCEIEGYEAPLTPASVVRETVHYPFDETASSFRSSNELLNQIWDLCKYSVRATSFLGIYVDGDRERIPYEADALINQLCHYGVDREYAIARRSHEYLLQHPTWPTEWILQALSIAWYDYLYTGDSRSLESSYELLKPRILMALREKNGLISTTTGLQTDDFLRSIRFKGQIRDIVDWPHTGILGLGKKQGGEDDGFAFTDYNVVTNAWHYAALKQMEGIAGALGKQDDVAFYASESDAFKKRFIRLFFDVRKGYFTDGLAADTDHASLHGNMFPLAFDLVPAGKKQNVVDFIQTRGMACSVYGSQFLMDALYEANDAEYALHMLTKTDDRSWYNMIRVGSTISLEAWDNKYKPNQDWNHAWGAAPANIIPRRLMGVEPLTPGFGTARIKPQLASLEWAEATIPTIRGAIRMEVENKADAYILKVTIPANMDAEVYLPLPSGKYTVTNNGAPVKVSRVKGEPFLYAGKIGSGSYTFVVN
;
A
#
# COMPACT_ATOMS: atom_id res chain seq x y z
N MET A 1 33.55 19.35 -15.79
CA MET A 1 32.90 18.62 -16.90
C MET A 1 31.62 17.88 -16.49
N SER A 2 31.41 17.49 -15.21
CA SER A 2 30.17 16.80 -14.77
C SER A 2 28.93 17.68 -14.64
N THR A 3 29.07 19.01 -14.52
CA THR A 3 27.94 19.95 -14.44
C THR A 3 27.35 20.33 -15.80
N LEU A 4 28.08 20.11 -16.91
CA LEU A 4 27.56 20.32 -18.26
C LEU A 4 26.87 19.07 -18.83
N LEU A 5 27.29 17.86 -18.44
CA LEU A 5 26.62 16.62 -18.87
C LEU A 5 25.20 16.51 -18.26
N ASN A 6 25.01 16.85 -16.98
CA ASN A 6 23.67 16.83 -16.36
C ASN A 6 22.70 17.85 -16.97
N ARG A 7 23.20 18.96 -17.54
CA ARG A 7 22.34 19.92 -18.26
C ARG A 7 22.03 19.50 -19.70
N LEU A 8 22.91 18.71 -20.34
CA LEU A 8 22.66 18.18 -21.69
C LEU A 8 21.68 17.00 -21.67
N THR A 9 21.72 16.15 -20.64
CA THR A 9 20.70 15.08 -20.44
C THR A 9 19.33 15.69 -20.10
N LEU A 10 19.30 16.82 -19.36
CA LEU A 10 18.07 17.56 -19.07
C LEU A 10 17.40 18.15 -20.32
N LEU A 11 18.17 18.60 -21.33
CA LEU A 11 17.62 19.20 -22.56
C LEU A 11 17.21 18.15 -23.61
N VAL A 12 17.86 16.99 -23.65
CA VAL A 12 17.50 15.90 -24.58
C VAL A 12 16.29 15.10 -24.08
N SER A 13 16.08 15.01 -22.76
CA SER A 13 14.83 14.46 -22.20
C SER A 13 13.63 15.40 -22.35
N PHE A 14 13.85 16.72 -22.43
CA PHE A 14 12.77 17.72 -22.58
C PHE A 14 12.31 17.96 -24.03
N ALA A 15 13.09 17.55 -25.03
CA ALA A 15 12.66 17.60 -26.43
C ALA A 15 11.83 16.37 -26.86
N PHE A 16 11.84 15.29 -26.07
CA PHE A 16 11.06 14.07 -26.35
C PHE A 16 9.79 13.89 -25.49
N SER A 17 9.55 14.77 -24.52
CA SER A 17 8.35 14.77 -23.67
C SER A 17 7.39 15.93 -23.94
N ALA A 18 7.65 16.78 -24.95
CA ALA A 18 6.77 17.89 -25.32
C ALA A 18 6.22 17.81 -26.77
N LEU A 19 6.51 16.75 -27.54
CA LEU A 19 6.00 16.56 -28.90
C LEU A 19 5.80 15.05 -29.21
N CYS A 20 5.08 14.37 -28.34
CA CYS A 20 4.25 13.24 -28.75
C CYS A 20 2.82 13.53 -28.27
N LEU A 21 2.13 14.42 -29.00
CA LEU A 21 0.71 14.19 -29.26
C LEU A 21 0.64 12.86 -30.03
N GLN A 22 0.79 11.73 -29.32
CA GLN A 22 0.26 10.48 -29.81
C GLN A 22 -1.21 10.76 -30.05
N ALA A 23 -1.70 10.47 -31.25
CA ALA A 23 -3.14 10.45 -31.49
C ALA A 23 -3.75 9.62 -30.35
N ALA A 24 -4.60 10.24 -29.52
CA ALA A 24 -5.18 9.60 -28.37
C ALA A 24 -5.79 8.27 -28.81
N ASP A 25 -5.27 7.17 -28.28
CA ASP A 25 -5.77 5.84 -28.61
C ASP A 25 -7.22 5.80 -28.10
N LYS A 26 -8.19 5.83 -29.03
CA LYS A 26 -9.62 5.91 -28.71
C LYS A 26 -10.16 4.58 -28.19
N LYS A 27 -9.34 3.80 -27.50
CA LYS A 27 -9.63 2.44 -27.06
C LYS A 27 -9.63 2.36 -25.54
N PRO A 28 -10.56 1.63 -24.92
CA PRO A 28 -10.44 1.28 -23.51
C PRO A 28 -9.13 0.53 -23.27
N PHE A 29 -8.46 0.87 -22.16
CA PHE A 29 -7.15 0.33 -21.80
C PHE A 29 -7.10 -0.06 -20.33
N GLY A 30 -5.94 -0.55 -19.86
CA GLY A 30 -5.78 -0.98 -18.47
C GLY A 30 -6.73 -2.11 -18.09
N LEU A 31 -7.04 -3.02 -19.03
CA LEU A 31 -8.05 -4.06 -18.83
C LEU A 31 -7.66 -4.99 -17.68
N MET A 32 -8.59 -5.22 -16.75
CA MET A 32 -8.41 -6.14 -15.61
C MET A 32 -9.49 -7.22 -15.59
N THR A 33 -9.10 -8.43 -15.22
CA THR A 33 -10.02 -9.54 -14.89
C THR A 33 -9.80 -9.94 -13.44
N ASP A 34 -10.83 -9.85 -12.61
CA ASP A 34 -10.73 -10.02 -11.14
C ASP A 34 -9.59 -9.21 -10.51
N LEU A 35 -9.51 -7.93 -10.88
CA LEU A 35 -8.47 -6.96 -10.44
C LEU A 35 -7.04 -7.27 -10.90
N ILE A 36 -6.84 -8.31 -11.69
CA ILE A 36 -5.53 -8.66 -12.26
C ILE A 36 -5.40 -8.06 -13.66
N GLU A 37 -4.34 -7.30 -13.88
CA GLU A 37 -4.02 -6.72 -15.18
C GLU A 37 -3.30 -7.72 -16.08
N HIS A 38 -2.20 -8.38 -15.71
CA HIS A 38 -1.42 -9.20 -16.64
C HIS A 38 -1.86 -10.67 -16.73
N THR A 39 -3.17 -10.91 -16.88
CA THR A 39 -3.77 -12.27 -16.91
C THR A 39 -3.38 -13.14 -18.11
N GLY A 40 -2.89 -12.52 -19.20
CA GLY A 40 -2.40 -13.22 -20.39
C GLY A 40 -0.94 -13.64 -20.30
N GLN A 41 -0.19 -13.09 -19.34
CA GLN A 41 1.24 -13.33 -19.16
C GLN A 41 1.49 -14.64 -18.42
N THR A 42 2.62 -15.27 -18.72
CA THR A 42 3.11 -16.44 -18.00
C THR A 42 4.55 -16.22 -17.55
N TRP A 43 4.98 -17.02 -16.58
CA TRP A 43 6.31 -16.95 -15.99
C TRP A 43 6.95 -18.32 -15.90
N GLN A 44 8.22 -18.43 -16.25
CA GLN A 44 9.03 -19.62 -16.05
C GLN A 44 9.94 -19.40 -14.85
N ASN A 45 9.67 -20.12 -13.75
CA ASN A 45 10.40 -19.98 -12.48
C ASN A 45 10.46 -18.53 -11.96
N GLY A 46 9.39 -17.76 -12.18
CA GLY A 46 9.27 -16.35 -11.83
C GLY A 46 9.74 -15.35 -12.90
N TYR A 47 10.43 -15.78 -13.97
CA TYR A 47 10.81 -14.89 -15.07
C TYR A 47 9.72 -14.79 -16.12
N ALA A 48 9.50 -13.61 -16.69
CA ALA A 48 8.54 -13.45 -17.78
C ALA A 48 8.86 -14.40 -18.95
N SER A 49 7.87 -15.17 -19.39
CA SER A 49 7.95 -16.02 -20.56
C SER A 49 7.33 -15.33 -21.77
N ASN A 50 7.81 -15.67 -22.96
CA ASN A 50 7.23 -15.21 -24.23
C ASN A 50 5.99 -16.02 -24.66
N LEU A 51 5.70 -17.15 -23.98
CA LEU A 51 4.51 -17.94 -24.24
C LEU A 51 3.30 -17.36 -23.49
N PRO A 52 2.22 -17.01 -24.19
CA PRO A 52 1.01 -16.51 -23.54
C PRO A 52 0.18 -17.64 -22.91
N VAL A 53 -0.75 -17.27 -22.02
CA VAL A 53 -1.55 -18.24 -21.24
C VAL A 53 -2.47 -19.15 -22.09
N TRP A 54 -2.75 -18.78 -23.35
CA TRP A 54 -3.53 -19.61 -24.27
C TRP A 54 -2.68 -20.56 -25.12
N GLN A 55 -1.35 -20.53 -24.97
CA GLN A 55 -0.40 -21.46 -25.62
C GLN A 55 0.33 -22.31 -24.58
N LEU A 56 -0.22 -22.45 -23.38
CA LEU A 56 0.40 -23.26 -22.31
C LEU A 56 0.63 -24.72 -22.71
N GLU A 57 -0.22 -25.27 -23.60
CA GLU A 57 -0.08 -26.65 -24.10
C GLU A 57 1.14 -26.83 -25.02
N GLU A 58 1.70 -25.73 -25.54
CA GLU A 58 2.93 -25.74 -26.36
C GLU A 58 4.21 -25.74 -25.48
N ALA A 59 4.08 -25.43 -24.18
CA ALA A 59 5.21 -25.36 -23.26
C ALA A 59 5.65 -26.76 -22.81
N ILE A 60 6.97 -27.02 -22.86
CA ILE A 60 7.56 -28.24 -22.30
C ILE A 60 7.80 -28.05 -20.79
N GLU A 61 8.29 -26.88 -20.38
CA GLU A 61 8.51 -26.57 -18.97
C GLU A 61 7.25 -26.03 -18.28
N PRO A 62 7.11 -26.25 -16.95
CA PRO A 62 6.00 -25.69 -16.20
C PRO A 62 6.05 -24.16 -16.15
N LEU A 63 4.96 -23.52 -16.57
CA LEU A 63 4.77 -22.08 -16.51
C LEU A 63 3.76 -21.71 -15.41
N GLN A 64 4.10 -20.68 -14.65
CA GLN A 64 3.20 -20.01 -13.71
C GLN A 64 2.36 -18.96 -14.46
N TYR A 65 1.14 -18.69 -13.98
CA TYR A 65 0.26 -17.65 -14.50
C TYR A 65 -0.72 -17.19 -13.43
N ALA A 66 -1.34 -16.02 -13.61
CA ALA A 66 -2.40 -15.55 -12.73
C ALA A 66 -3.73 -16.24 -13.10
N ALA A 67 -4.10 -17.26 -12.34
CA ALA A 67 -5.30 -18.04 -12.60
C ALA A 67 -6.55 -17.34 -12.05
N ILE A 68 -7.58 -17.19 -12.89
CA ILE A 68 -8.90 -16.68 -12.49
C ILE A 68 -9.68 -17.79 -11.77
N ARG A 69 -10.21 -17.49 -10.59
CA ARG A 69 -10.73 -18.51 -9.66
C ARG A 69 -12.25 -18.45 -9.49
N SER A 70 -12.87 -17.37 -9.97
CA SER A 70 -14.32 -17.20 -10.01
C SER A 70 -14.90 -17.81 -11.30
N SER A 71 -16.01 -18.53 -11.19
CA SER A 71 -16.81 -19.00 -12.34
C SER A 71 -17.50 -17.86 -13.09
N HIS A 72 -17.73 -16.73 -12.41
CA HIS A 72 -18.24 -15.48 -12.97
C HIS A 72 -17.30 -14.34 -12.58
N PRO A 73 -16.18 -14.15 -13.31
CA PRO A 73 -15.23 -13.10 -13.00
C PRO A 73 -15.85 -11.72 -13.25
N ALA A 74 -15.15 -10.67 -12.82
CA ALA A 74 -15.51 -9.29 -13.13
C ALA A 74 -14.43 -8.62 -14.00
N PHE A 75 -14.89 -7.73 -14.87
CA PHE A 75 -14.05 -6.97 -15.78
C PHE A 75 -14.02 -5.50 -15.38
N SER A 76 -12.82 -4.90 -15.44
CA SER A 76 -12.64 -3.46 -15.28
C SER A 76 -11.78 -2.91 -16.41
N TRP A 77 -12.01 -1.65 -16.76
CA TRP A 77 -11.26 -0.94 -17.79
C TRP A 77 -11.17 0.54 -17.49
N ILE A 78 -10.12 1.17 -18.00
CA ILE A 78 -9.99 2.62 -18.06
C ILE A 78 -10.70 3.09 -19.33
N VAL A 79 -11.61 4.06 -19.16
CA VAL A 79 -12.37 4.67 -20.26
C VAL A 79 -11.44 5.64 -21.00
N PRO A 80 -11.37 5.60 -22.34
CA PRO A 80 -10.57 6.56 -23.09
C PRO A 80 -11.27 7.93 -23.12
N GLY A 81 -10.47 8.98 -23.26
CA GLY A 81 -10.97 10.32 -23.54
C GLY A 81 -10.16 11.43 -22.87
N GLU A 82 -10.00 12.52 -23.60
CA GLU A 82 -9.22 13.70 -23.19
C GLU A 82 -10.11 14.94 -23.07
N THR A 83 -11.30 14.91 -23.68
CA THR A 83 -12.26 16.01 -23.61
C THR A 83 -12.74 16.22 -22.17
N GLY A 84 -12.81 17.47 -21.72
CA GLY A 84 -13.33 17.79 -20.39
C GLY A 84 -14.77 17.29 -20.19
N GLY A 85 -15.05 16.69 -19.04
CA GLY A 85 -16.36 16.13 -18.70
C GLY A 85 -16.71 14.82 -19.43
N THR A 86 -15.73 14.14 -20.03
CA THR A 86 -15.91 12.81 -20.62
C THR A 86 -16.34 11.79 -19.57
N ARG A 87 -17.50 11.18 -19.82
CA ARG A 87 -18.10 10.10 -19.03
C ARG A 87 -18.58 9.00 -19.95
N GLN A 88 -18.40 7.75 -19.52
CA GLN A 88 -19.01 6.62 -20.20
C GLN A 88 -20.52 6.66 -20.01
N ILE A 89 -21.28 6.48 -21.09
CA ILE A 89 -22.75 6.37 -21.07
C ILE A 89 -23.23 4.98 -21.48
N ALA A 90 -22.39 4.23 -22.19
CA ALA A 90 -22.65 2.83 -22.51
C ALA A 90 -21.35 2.04 -22.72
N TYR A 91 -21.46 0.72 -22.67
CA TYR A 91 -20.38 -0.20 -23.04
C TYR A 91 -20.94 -1.43 -23.76
N ARG A 92 -20.05 -2.18 -24.44
CA ARG A 92 -20.31 -3.55 -24.90
C ARG A 92 -19.09 -4.41 -24.64
N VAL A 93 -19.28 -5.49 -23.90
CA VAL A 93 -18.27 -6.51 -23.60
C VAL A 93 -18.54 -7.74 -24.45
N ILE A 94 -17.46 -8.30 -24.99
CA ILE A 94 -17.44 -9.57 -25.72
C ILE A 94 -16.54 -10.53 -24.96
N VAL A 95 -16.99 -11.76 -24.74
CA VAL A 95 -16.20 -12.87 -24.20
C VAL A 95 -16.36 -14.08 -25.09
N ALA A 96 -15.22 -14.70 -25.44
CA ALA A 96 -15.16 -15.90 -26.25
C ALA A 96 -14.17 -16.93 -25.71
N ASP A 97 -14.31 -18.18 -26.14
CA ASP A 97 -13.37 -19.28 -25.86
C ASP A 97 -12.19 -19.35 -26.85
N ASN A 98 -12.21 -18.53 -27.91
CA ASN A 98 -11.13 -18.41 -28.88
C ASN A 98 -10.86 -16.93 -29.22
N ARG A 99 -9.62 -16.67 -29.66
CA ARG A 99 -9.12 -15.30 -29.85
C ARG A 99 -9.75 -14.64 -31.07
N GLU A 100 -9.97 -15.40 -32.14
CA GLU A 100 -10.50 -14.93 -33.42
C GLU A 100 -11.94 -14.43 -33.29
N ASP A 101 -12.78 -15.13 -32.53
CA ASP A 101 -14.15 -14.70 -32.24
C ASP A 101 -14.15 -13.40 -31.42
N ALA A 102 -13.38 -13.32 -30.33
CA ALA A 102 -13.26 -12.08 -29.57
C ALA A 102 -12.76 -10.91 -30.44
N ALA A 103 -11.73 -11.14 -31.26
CA ALA A 103 -11.16 -10.13 -32.16
C ALA A 103 -12.14 -9.67 -33.26
N SER A 104 -12.99 -10.56 -33.75
CA SER A 104 -14.03 -10.24 -34.72
C SER A 104 -15.32 -9.67 -34.09
N GLY A 105 -15.36 -9.55 -32.76
CA GLY A 105 -16.51 -9.01 -32.02
C GLY A 105 -17.66 -10.01 -31.84
N ARG A 106 -17.37 -11.32 -31.97
CA ARG A 106 -18.31 -12.41 -31.68
C ARG A 106 -18.06 -12.94 -30.26
N GLY A 107 -19.06 -12.81 -29.39
CA GLY A 107 -19.01 -13.34 -28.02
C GLY A 107 -19.78 -14.65 -27.92
N ASN A 108 -19.16 -15.77 -28.29
CA ASN A 108 -19.84 -17.07 -28.25
C ASN A 108 -20.16 -17.54 -26.82
N LEU A 109 -19.48 -16.99 -25.81
CA LEU A 109 -19.79 -17.23 -24.39
C LEU A 109 -20.62 -16.11 -23.78
N TRP A 110 -20.32 -14.86 -24.15
CA TRP A 110 -21.08 -13.71 -23.70
C TRP A 110 -20.90 -12.51 -24.62
N ASP A 111 -22.01 -11.92 -24.99
CA ASP A 111 -22.09 -10.59 -25.58
C ASP A 111 -23.07 -9.79 -24.74
N SER A 112 -22.59 -8.73 -24.10
CA SER A 112 -23.47 -7.91 -23.24
C SER A 112 -24.53 -7.15 -24.04
N GLY A 113 -24.39 -7.07 -25.37
CA GLY A 113 -25.02 -6.02 -26.15
C GLY A 113 -24.55 -4.64 -25.71
N VAL A 114 -25.21 -3.59 -26.20
CA VAL A 114 -24.96 -2.23 -25.71
C VAL A 114 -25.70 -2.05 -24.39
N VAL A 115 -24.95 -1.90 -23.30
CA VAL A 115 -25.48 -1.66 -21.95
C VAL A 115 -25.36 -0.17 -21.63
N GLY A 116 -26.49 0.50 -21.39
CA GLY A 116 -26.51 1.90 -20.95
C GLY A 116 -26.09 2.04 -19.50
N SER A 117 -24.79 2.23 -19.26
CA SER A 117 -24.21 2.36 -17.92
C SER A 117 -22.85 3.06 -17.97
N ASP A 118 -22.56 3.82 -16.92
CA ASP A 118 -21.26 4.44 -16.66
C ASP A 118 -20.29 3.51 -15.89
N ARG A 119 -20.72 2.29 -15.55
CA ARG A 119 -19.87 1.34 -14.82
C ARG A 119 -18.74 0.86 -15.73
N SER A 120 -17.50 1.07 -15.28
CA SER A 120 -16.28 0.56 -15.92
C SER A 120 -15.40 -0.25 -14.95
N VAL A 121 -15.88 -0.44 -13.72
CA VAL A 121 -15.18 -1.18 -12.66
C VAL A 121 -16.06 -2.33 -12.17
N ALA A 122 -15.44 -3.49 -11.98
CA ALA A 122 -16.07 -4.70 -11.45
C ALA A 122 -17.36 -5.10 -12.19
N VAL A 123 -17.42 -4.97 -13.51
CA VAL A 123 -18.57 -5.40 -14.33
C VAL A 123 -18.59 -6.93 -14.36
N ARG A 124 -19.60 -7.53 -13.72
CA ARG A 124 -19.70 -9.00 -13.59
C ARG A 124 -19.97 -9.64 -14.94
N TYR A 125 -19.24 -10.71 -15.21
CA TYR A 125 -19.54 -11.62 -16.30
C TYR A 125 -20.95 -12.22 -16.12
N ALA A 126 -21.78 -12.11 -17.16
CA ALA A 126 -23.18 -12.55 -17.13
C ALA A 126 -23.50 -13.62 -18.19
N GLY A 127 -22.48 -14.28 -18.74
CA GLY A 127 -22.66 -15.47 -19.58
C GLY A 127 -22.73 -16.75 -18.74
N GLU A 128 -22.63 -17.90 -19.41
CA GLU A 128 -22.61 -19.20 -18.74
C GLU A 128 -21.35 -19.40 -17.89
N ALA A 129 -21.50 -20.05 -16.73
CA ALA A 129 -20.39 -20.33 -15.81
C ALA A 129 -19.15 -20.87 -16.54
N LEU A 130 -18.00 -20.23 -16.32
CA LEU A 130 -16.76 -20.62 -16.97
C LEU A 130 -16.30 -22.01 -16.52
N LYS A 131 -15.56 -22.70 -17.40
CA LYS A 131 -15.05 -24.04 -17.15
C LYS A 131 -13.63 -23.97 -16.55
N PRO A 132 -13.25 -24.90 -15.65
CA PRO A 132 -11.90 -24.94 -15.09
C PRO A 132 -10.82 -25.22 -16.14
N GLY A 133 -9.61 -24.68 -15.92
CA GLY A 133 -8.43 -24.95 -16.76
C GLY A 133 -8.61 -24.58 -18.24
N LYS A 134 -9.39 -23.53 -18.55
CA LYS A 134 -9.65 -23.05 -19.90
C LYS A 134 -9.23 -21.61 -20.07
N SER A 135 -8.74 -21.29 -21.26
CA SER A 135 -8.35 -19.93 -21.64
C SER A 135 -9.53 -19.25 -22.34
N TYR A 136 -9.75 -17.99 -22.01
CA TYR A 136 -10.84 -17.17 -22.48
C TYR A 136 -10.31 -15.82 -22.93
N PHE A 137 -11.04 -15.17 -23.82
CA PHE A 137 -10.66 -13.92 -24.46
C PHE A 137 -11.81 -12.94 -24.33
N TRP A 138 -11.50 -11.72 -23.93
CA TRP A 138 -12.50 -10.66 -23.86
C TRP A 138 -11.96 -9.34 -24.35
N ARG A 139 -12.87 -8.47 -24.75
CA ARG A 139 -12.58 -7.08 -25.06
C ARG A 139 -13.82 -6.22 -24.85
N VAL A 140 -13.61 -4.91 -24.79
CA VAL A 140 -14.68 -3.95 -24.53
C VAL A 140 -14.57 -2.78 -25.48
N LYS A 141 -15.71 -2.23 -25.87
CA LYS A 141 -15.81 -0.88 -26.41
C LYS A 141 -16.78 -0.06 -25.58
N THR A 142 -16.62 1.24 -25.60
CA THR A 142 -17.37 2.19 -24.78
C THR A 142 -18.00 3.25 -25.65
N VAL A 143 -19.06 3.88 -25.16
CA VAL A 143 -19.63 5.09 -25.75
C VAL A 143 -19.55 6.18 -24.69
N THR A 144 -18.98 7.32 -25.04
CA THR A 144 -18.90 8.49 -24.15
C THR A 144 -19.85 9.60 -24.60
N ASN A 145 -20.21 10.48 -23.66
CA ASN A 145 -21.05 11.65 -23.92
C ASN A 145 -20.39 12.71 -24.81
N THR A 146 -19.06 12.73 -24.88
CA THR A 146 -18.26 13.77 -25.55
C THR A 146 -17.65 13.28 -26.86
N GLU A 147 -17.17 12.04 -26.90
CA GLU A 147 -16.34 11.52 -28.00
C GLU A 147 -17.01 10.38 -28.78
N GLY A 148 -18.22 9.98 -28.37
CA GLY A 148 -19.01 8.96 -29.06
C GLY A 148 -18.49 7.54 -28.84
N GLU A 149 -18.68 6.67 -29.82
CA GLU A 149 -18.23 5.28 -29.74
C GLU A 149 -16.70 5.17 -29.88
N SER A 150 -16.09 4.43 -28.96
CA SER A 150 -14.67 4.12 -28.93
C SER A 150 -14.36 3.01 -29.93
N GLU A 151 -13.09 2.90 -30.32
CA GLU A 151 -12.60 1.65 -30.91
C GLU A 151 -12.67 0.52 -29.86
N TRP A 152 -12.60 -0.73 -30.33
CA TRP A 152 -12.47 -1.87 -29.44
C TRP A 152 -11.11 -1.85 -28.74
N SER A 153 -11.09 -2.19 -27.46
CA SER A 153 -9.86 -2.47 -26.74
C SER A 153 -9.08 -3.62 -27.40
N GLU A 154 -7.80 -3.72 -27.04
CA GLU A 154 -7.02 -4.92 -27.30
C GLU A 154 -7.72 -6.16 -26.70
N VAL A 155 -7.50 -7.32 -27.33
CA VAL A 155 -8.06 -8.59 -26.84
C VAL A 155 -7.29 -9.02 -25.60
N LYS A 156 -7.98 -9.09 -24.47
CA LYS A 156 -7.46 -9.56 -23.21
C LYS A 156 -7.70 -11.05 -23.07
N ALA A 157 -6.65 -11.80 -22.76
CA ALA A 157 -6.79 -13.21 -22.41
C ALA A 157 -6.69 -13.41 -20.90
N PHE A 158 -7.37 -14.44 -20.40
CA PHE A 158 -7.17 -14.97 -19.06
C PHE A 158 -7.40 -16.48 -19.08
N ARG A 159 -6.92 -17.16 -18.04
CA ARG A 159 -7.14 -18.60 -17.87
C ARG A 159 -7.72 -18.89 -16.50
N THR A 160 -8.71 -19.77 -16.46
CA THR A 160 -9.32 -20.23 -15.21
C THR A 160 -8.43 -21.22 -14.47
N ALA A 161 -8.53 -21.23 -13.14
CA ALA A 161 -7.91 -22.23 -12.29
C ALA A 161 -8.53 -23.62 -12.52
N ASP A 162 -7.86 -24.67 -12.03
CA ASP A 162 -8.34 -26.07 -12.14
C ASP A 162 -9.57 -26.34 -11.27
N ARG A 163 -9.84 -25.47 -10.30
CA ARG A 163 -11.08 -25.44 -9.52
C ARG A 163 -11.60 -24.01 -9.51
N LEU A 164 -12.91 -23.88 -9.73
CA LEU A 164 -13.62 -22.61 -9.68
C LEU A 164 -14.64 -22.62 -8.53
N SER A 165 -14.90 -21.44 -7.99
CA SER A 165 -15.95 -21.17 -7.00
C SER A 165 -16.90 -20.09 -7.52
N GLU A 166 -17.92 -19.73 -6.74
CA GLU A 166 -18.69 -18.50 -7.01
C GLU A 166 -17.79 -17.26 -6.89
N TYR A 167 -16.90 -17.25 -5.91
CA TYR A 167 -15.92 -16.20 -5.69
C TYR A 167 -14.67 -16.74 -4.99
N GLU A 168 -13.50 -16.42 -5.54
CA GLU A 168 -12.20 -16.59 -4.89
C GLU A 168 -11.23 -15.56 -5.51
N THR A 169 -10.46 -14.85 -4.69
CA THR A 169 -9.53 -13.81 -5.17
C THR A 169 -8.46 -14.40 -6.09
N ALA A 170 -8.38 -13.92 -7.32
CA ALA A 170 -7.26 -14.20 -8.23
C ALA A 170 -6.00 -13.49 -7.73
N TYR A 171 -4.82 -14.03 -8.04
CA TYR A 171 -3.54 -13.46 -7.62
C TYR A 171 -2.43 -13.83 -8.60
N TYR A 172 -1.36 -13.05 -8.62
CA TYR A 172 -0.17 -13.32 -9.41
C TYR A 172 0.76 -14.34 -8.74
N PRO A 173 1.53 -15.11 -9.54
CA PRO A 173 2.73 -15.76 -9.03
C PRO A 173 3.78 -14.70 -8.62
N GLN A 174 4.75 -15.11 -7.80
CA GLN A 174 5.92 -14.30 -7.46
C GLN A 174 6.83 -14.22 -8.68
N VAL A 175 7.35 -13.03 -8.95
CA VAL A 175 8.19 -12.77 -10.13
C VAL A 175 9.63 -12.50 -9.72
N LYS A 176 10.54 -12.75 -10.65
CA LYS A 176 11.98 -12.53 -10.49
C LYS A 176 12.48 -11.45 -11.43
N THR A 177 13.40 -10.64 -10.93
CA THR A 177 14.17 -9.66 -11.72
C THR A 177 15.66 -9.86 -11.49
N MET A 178 16.45 -9.74 -12.56
CA MET A 178 17.91 -9.77 -12.47
C MET A 178 18.42 -8.34 -12.25
N GLU A 179 19.15 -8.15 -11.15
CA GLU A 179 19.72 -6.88 -10.75
C GLU A 179 21.24 -6.97 -10.77
N PHE A 180 21.87 -6.00 -11.43
CA PHE A 180 23.32 -5.85 -11.50
C PHE A 180 23.80 -4.87 -10.42
N PRO A 181 25.02 -5.03 -9.88
CA PRO A 181 25.52 -4.16 -8.84
C PRO A 181 25.80 -2.76 -9.38
N VAL A 182 25.57 -1.76 -8.53
CA VAL A 182 25.90 -0.35 -8.80
C VAL A 182 27.38 -0.06 -8.52
N GLY A 183 28.05 -0.92 -7.74
CA GLY A 183 29.47 -0.80 -7.44
C GLY A 183 30.13 -2.13 -7.10
N ILE A 184 31.38 -2.29 -7.54
CA ILE A 184 32.28 -3.39 -7.17
C ILE A 184 33.62 -2.77 -6.77
N THR A 185 34.08 -3.05 -5.55
CA THR A 185 35.34 -2.53 -5.01
C THR A 185 36.18 -3.67 -4.48
N GLU A 186 37.44 -3.77 -4.92
CA GLU A 186 38.40 -4.65 -4.26
C GLU A 186 38.90 -3.97 -2.97
N ILE A 187 38.49 -4.51 -1.81
CA ILE A 187 38.80 -3.91 -0.50
C ILE A 187 40.14 -4.39 0.07
N ARG A 188 40.66 -5.50 -0.45
CA ARG A 188 42.01 -6.04 -0.23
C ARG A 188 42.28 -7.11 -1.29
N PRO A 189 43.55 -7.48 -1.56
CA PRO A 189 43.88 -8.47 -2.58
C PRO A 189 43.00 -9.73 -2.49
N GLY A 190 42.27 -9.99 -3.57
CA GLY A 190 41.39 -11.15 -3.68
C GLY A 190 40.10 -11.09 -2.86
N THR A 191 39.70 -9.92 -2.36
CA THR A 191 38.41 -9.70 -1.67
C THR A 191 37.66 -8.54 -2.30
N HIS A 192 36.48 -8.83 -2.86
CA HIS A 192 35.63 -7.84 -3.51
C HIS A 192 34.36 -7.59 -2.70
N LEU A 193 34.05 -6.32 -2.43
CA LEU A 193 32.76 -5.86 -1.94
C LEU A 193 31.91 -5.40 -3.12
N VAL A 194 30.68 -5.89 -3.16
CA VAL A 194 29.67 -5.62 -4.19
C VAL A 194 28.48 -4.93 -3.52
N ASP A 195 28.06 -3.80 -4.06
CA ASP A 195 26.88 -3.04 -3.62
C ASP A 195 25.80 -3.07 -4.71
N PHE A 196 24.62 -3.59 -4.39
CA PHE A 196 23.45 -3.56 -5.26
C PHE A 196 22.63 -2.26 -5.17
N GLY A 197 23.07 -1.31 -4.33
CA GLY A 197 22.48 0.01 -4.15
C GLY A 197 21.28 0.02 -3.21
N LYS A 198 20.44 -1.01 -3.27
CA LYS A 198 19.31 -1.23 -2.35
C LYS A 198 19.29 -2.66 -1.87
N ASP A 199 18.84 -2.87 -0.64
CA ASP A 199 18.48 -4.17 -0.09
C ASP A 199 17.28 -4.77 -0.82
N ALA A 200 17.26 -6.09 -0.99
CA ALA A 200 16.15 -6.81 -1.62
C ALA A 200 16.16 -8.30 -1.28
N PHE A 201 14.99 -8.92 -1.30
CA PHE A 201 14.82 -10.35 -1.09
C PHE A 201 15.21 -11.12 -2.34
N GLY A 202 16.31 -11.88 -2.29
CA GLY A 202 16.79 -12.55 -3.49
C GLY A 202 17.73 -13.71 -3.28
N GLN A 203 18.24 -14.19 -4.41
CA GLN A 203 19.31 -15.18 -4.52
C GLN A 203 20.51 -14.56 -5.24
N LEU A 204 21.70 -15.12 -5.04
CA LEU A 204 22.90 -14.69 -5.73
C LEU A 204 23.30 -15.69 -6.84
N VAL A 205 23.60 -15.15 -8.02
CA VAL A 205 24.20 -15.87 -9.14
C VAL A 205 25.58 -15.29 -9.44
N LEU A 206 26.58 -16.15 -9.51
CA LEU A 206 27.99 -15.79 -9.70
C LEU A 206 28.55 -16.48 -10.94
N THR A 207 29.23 -15.74 -11.81
CA THR A 207 29.99 -16.31 -12.93
C THR A 207 31.47 -16.07 -12.69
N LEU A 208 32.19 -17.13 -12.33
CA LEU A 208 33.59 -17.09 -11.88
C LEU A 208 34.45 -18.08 -12.66
N ALA A 209 35.73 -17.74 -12.83
CA ALA A 209 36.72 -18.59 -13.48
C ALA A 209 37.72 -19.17 -12.48
N SER A 210 38.13 -20.43 -12.68
CA SER A 210 39.23 -21.04 -11.93
C SER A 210 40.16 -21.81 -12.88
N ASP A 211 41.46 -21.76 -12.62
CA ASP A 211 42.47 -22.58 -13.31
C ASP A 211 42.61 -23.99 -12.70
N GLY A 212 41.97 -24.23 -11.56
CA GLY A 212 42.04 -25.45 -10.77
C GLY A 212 43.13 -25.45 -9.67
N THR A 213 43.86 -24.35 -9.45
CA THR A 213 44.88 -24.23 -8.39
C THR A 213 44.38 -23.47 -7.15
N ARG A 214 43.47 -22.51 -7.34
CA ARG A 214 42.61 -21.93 -6.31
C ARG A 214 41.16 -22.22 -6.65
N ASP A 215 40.60 -23.18 -5.95
CA ASP A 215 39.32 -23.82 -6.27
C ASP A 215 38.22 -23.47 -5.28
N SER A 216 38.39 -22.45 -4.45
CA SER A 216 37.32 -22.02 -3.55
C SER A 216 37.30 -20.53 -3.27
N VAL A 217 36.09 -20.01 -3.12
CA VAL A 217 35.80 -18.66 -2.65
C VAL A 217 34.85 -18.72 -1.46
N VAL A 218 34.82 -17.67 -0.65
CA VAL A 218 33.81 -17.50 0.40
C VAL A 218 32.93 -16.33 0.02
N VAL A 219 31.63 -16.60 -0.09
CA VAL A 219 30.61 -15.60 -0.40
C VAL A 219 29.91 -15.19 0.89
N HIS A 220 29.84 -13.90 1.13
CA HIS A 220 29.10 -13.29 2.23
C HIS A 220 27.94 -12.48 1.66
N LEU A 221 26.75 -12.63 2.21
CA LEU A 221 25.58 -11.78 1.93
C LEU A 221 25.20 -11.02 3.19
N GLY A 222 24.81 -9.75 3.07
CA GLY A 222 24.25 -9.01 4.19
C GLY A 222 23.57 -7.70 3.82
N GLU A 223 22.76 -7.20 4.75
CA GLU A 223 21.97 -5.96 4.57
C GLU A 223 22.78 -4.71 4.93
N CYS A 224 23.73 -4.82 5.87
CA CYS A 224 24.41 -3.69 6.49
C CYS A 224 25.94 -3.82 6.44
N LEU A 225 26.63 -2.66 6.45
CA LEU A 225 28.09 -2.58 6.56
C LEU A 225 28.51 -2.06 7.94
N GLU A 226 29.65 -2.56 8.42
CA GLU A 226 30.39 -2.03 9.56
C GLU A 226 31.87 -1.92 9.18
N GLY A 227 32.47 -0.74 9.38
CA GLY A 227 33.89 -0.53 9.05
C GLY A 227 34.26 -0.79 7.58
N GLY A 228 33.31 -0.55 6.65
CA GLY A 228 33.51 -0.79 5.21
C GLY A 228 33.43 -2.25 4.77
N ARG A 229 32.97 -3.17 5.66
CA ARG A 229 32.74 -4.58 5.34
C ARG A 229 31.33 -4.99 5.75
N ILE A 230 30.85 -6.13 5.27
CA ILE A 230 29.55 -6.65 5.72
C ILE A 230 29.56 -6.87 7.23
N LEU A 231 28.52 -6.38 7.92
CA LEU A 231 28.29 -6.64 9.34
C LEU A 231 28.07 -8.15 9.55
N ARG A 232 29.08 -8.85 10.09
CA ARG A 232 29.05 -10.32 10.24
C ARG A 232 28.49 -10.80 11.57
N ASP A 233 28.46 -9.93 12.57
CA ASP A 233 27.88 -10.21 13.88
C ASP A 233 26.90 -9.08 14.26
N PRO A 234 25.62 -9.21 13.91
CA PRO A 234 24.59 -8.23 14.25
C PRO A 234 24.18 -8.29 15.74
N GLY A 235 24.80 -9.17 16.54
CA GLY A 235 24.48 -9.34 17.96
C GLY A 235 23.04 -9.79 18.18
N LYS A 236 22.22 -8.92 18.80
CA LYS A 236 20.79 -9.16 19.06
C LYS A 236 19.87 -8.76 17.90
N SER A 237 20.40 -8.04 16.92
CA SER A 237 19.64 -7.58 15.76
C SER A 237 19.31 -8.75 14.83
N THR A 238 18.24 -8.59 14.06
CA THR A 238 17.82 -9.53 13.02
C THR A 238 18.30 -9.12 11.63
N ILE A 239 19.17 -8.10 11.55
CA ILE A 239 19.97 -7.80 10.35
C ILE A 239 20.65 -9.10 9.88
N ARG A 240 20.42 -9.48 8.63
CA ARG A 240 20.84 -10.74 8.05
C ARG A 240 22.29 -10.70 7.61
N TYR A 241 22.97 -11.79 7.95
CA TYR A 241 24.29 -12.13 7.46
C TYR A 241 24.34 -13.62 7.15
N HIS A 242 24.83 -13.96 5.96
CA HIS A 242 24.99 -15.34 5.52
C HIS A 242 26.37 -15.57 4.92
N ARG A 243 26.96 -16.74 5.20
CA ARG A 243 28.26 -17.17 4.69
C ARG A 243 28.16 -18.49 3.94
N TYR A 244 28.68 -18.53 2.72
CA TYR A 244 28.66 -19.68 1.83
C TYR A 244 30.07 -19.96 1.29
N PRO A 245 30.73 -21.06 1.70
CA PRO A 245 31.89 -21.55 0.97
C PRO A 245 31.43 -22.11 -0.39
N LEU A 246 32.13 -21.75 -1.46
CA LEU A 246 31.84 -22.18 -2.82
C LEU A 246 33.09 -22.77 -3.45
N ALA A 247 33.04 -24.06 -3.81
CA ALA A 247 34.07 -24.69 -4.62
C ALA A 247 33.87 -24.32 -6.10
N LEU A 248 34.97 -23.96 -6.77
CA LEU A 248 35.01 -23.59 -8.17
C LEU A 248 35.47 -24.77 -9.02
N LEU A 249 34.68 -25.09 -10.04
CA LEU A 249 35.08 -25.96 -11.14
C LEU A 249 36.09 -25.24 -12.03
N LYS A 250 37.05 -26.00 -12.57
CA LYS A 250 37.99 -25.50 -13.57
C LYS A 250 37.25 -24.92 -14.78
N GLY A 251 37.74 -23.81 -15.30
CA GLY A 251 37.10 -23.02 -16.35
C GLY A 251 36.15 -21.97 -15.79
N THR A 252 35.41 -21.31 -16.69
CA THR A 252 34.39 -20.32 -16.34
C THR A 252 33.06 -21.00 -16.15
N ASN A 253 32.46 -20.86 -14.97
CA ASN A 253 31.21 -21.52 -14.60
C ASN A 253 30.28 -20.55 -13.88
N THR A 254 28.98 -20.79 -13.99
CA THR A 254 27.93 -20.03 -13.30
C THR A 254 27.39 -20.83 -12.13
N TYR A 255 27.41 -20.22 -10.94
CA TYR A 255 27.00 -20.81 -9.67
C TYR A 255 25.81 -20.05 -9.11
N ARG A 256 24.76 -20.77 -8.72
CA ARG A 256 23.64 -20.22 -7.94
C ARG A 256 23.84 -20.55 -6.48
N ILE A 257 23.95 -19.54 -5.62
CA ILE A 257 24.06 -19.75 -4.18
C ILE A 257 22.73 -20.29 -3.65
N LYS A 258 22.78 -21.50 -3.07
CA LYS A 258 21.61 -22.12 -2.44
C LYS A 258 21.45 -21.59 -1.03
N ILE A 259 20.46 -20.70 -0.86
CA ILE A 259 20.09 -20.14 0.43
C ILE A 259 19.51 -21.23 1.33
N LYS A 260 19.97 -21.27 2.59
CA LYS A 260 19.49 -22.23 3.60
C LYS A 260 18.22 -21.73 4.25
N LYS A 261 17.29 -22.63 4.56
CA LYS A 261 16.11 -22.33 5.36
C LYS A 261 16.50 -21.79 6.74
N ASP A 262 15.79 -20.77 7.21
CA ASP A 262 15.88 -20.27 8.58
C ASP A 262 14.65 -20.73 9.37
N LYS A 263 14.87 -21.38 10.51
CA LYS A 263 13.77 -21.89 11.34
C LYS A 263 12.81 -20.80 11.80
N ARG A 264 13.27 -19.54 11.92
CA ARG A 264 12.44 -18.41 12.37
C ARG A 264 11.38 -18.03 11.34
N ASN A 265 11.72 -18.12 10.05
CA ASN A 265 10.85 -17.69 8.95
C ASN A 265 10.29 -18.84 8.09
N THR A 266 10.50 -20.08 8.54
CA THR A 266 9.88 -21.28 7.97
C THR A 266 9.06 -22.05 9.02
N GLY A 267 8.60 -21.38 10.07
CA GLY A 267 7.72 -21.94 11.10
C GLY A 267 6.30 -22.18 10.59
N SER A 268 5.43 -22.77 11.41
CA SER A 268 4.05 -23.11 11.02
C SER A 268 3.15 -21.90 10.76
N ALA A 269 3.50 -20.73 11.29
CA ALA A 269 2.78 -19.48 11.08
C ALA A 269 3.33 -18.68 9.88
N ALA A 270 4.53 -19.03 9.38
CA ALA A 270 5.19 -18.28 8.32
C ALA A 270 4.59 -18.61 6.95
N VAL A 271 4.46 -17.61 6.10
CA VAL A 271 4.18 -17.80 4.68
C VAL A 271 5.46 -18.29 4.00
N LEU A 272 5.38 -19.46 3.38
CA LEU A 272 6.52 -20.07 2.70
C LEU A 272 6.67 -19.54 1.28
N ILE A 273 7.92 -19.33 0.86
CA ILE A 273 8.25 -18.97 -0.51
C ILE A 273 7.90 -20.14 -1.46
N PRO A 274 7.39 -19.89 -2.68
CA PRO A 274 7.10 -20.97 -3.61
C PRO A 274 8.34 -21.76 -4.03
N GLU A 275 8.17 -23.06 -4.27
CA GLU A 275 9.28 -23.96 -4.61
C GLU A 275 10.03 -23.55 -5.89
N TYR A 276 9.31 -23.08 -6.92
CA TYR A 276 9.92 -22.61 -8.18
C TYR A 276 10.79 -21.35 -8.01
N VAL A 277 10.59 -20.61 -6.92
CA VAL A 277 11.44 -19.48 -6.55
C VAL A 277 12.69 -19.99 -5.82
N GLY A 278 12.49 -20.85 -4.83
CA GLY A 278 13.49 -21.27 -3.86
C GLY A 278 13.70 -20.22 -2.75
N GLU A 279 14.43 -20.60 -1.70
CA GLU A 279 14.66 -19.70 -0.56
C GLU A 279 15.37 -18.40 -0.98
N VAL A 280 14.96 -17.31 -0.32
CA VAL A 280 15.51 -15.96 -0.47
C VAL A 280 15.90 -15.41 0.90
N VAL A 281 16.83 -14.47 0.90
CA VAL A 281 17.18 -13.63 2.06
C VAL A 281 17.28 -12.18 1.59
N PRO A 282 17.00 -11.20 2.47
CA PRO A 282 17.33 -9.81 2.20
C PRO A 282 18.85 -9.64 2.23
N PHE A 283 19.41 -9.01 1.20
CA PHE A 283 20.77 -8.50 1.22
C PHE A 283 20.95 -7.36 0.23
N ARG A 284 21.70 -6.32 0.61
CA ARG A 284 22.18 -5.25 -0.26
C ARG A 284 23.61 -5.50 -0.76
N TYR A 285 24.41 -6.12 0.10
CA TYR A 285 25.84 -6.28 -0.10
C TYR A 285 26.21 -7.74 -0.31
N CYS A 286 27.18 -7.97 -1.17
CA CYS A 286 27.85 -9.25 -1.34
C CYS A 286 29.36 -9.05 -1.18
N GLU A 287 30.04 -9.91 -0.43
CA GLU A 287 31.50 -9.91 -0.34
C GLU A 287 32.04 -11.26 -0.82
N ILE A 288 32.98 -11.24 -1.75
CA ILE A 288 33.60 -12.44 -2.34
C ILE A 288 35.07 -12.46 -1.93
N GLU A 289 35.41 -13.35 -1.00
CA GLU A 289 36.79 -13.58 -0.53
C GLU A 289 37.45 -14.74 -1.29
N GLY A 290 38.74 -14.60 -1.61
CA GLY A 290 39.56 -15.63 -2.24
C GLY A 290 39.56 -15.61 -3.77
N TYR A 291 39.04 -14.56 -4.42
CA TYR A 291 38.97 -14.44 -5.88
C TYR A 291 39.87 -13.31 -6.39
N GLU A 292 40.97 -13.63 -7.08
CA GLU A 292 41.97 -12.64 -7.52
C GLU A 292 41.68 -12.03 -8.90
N ALA A 293 40.79 -12.63 -9.69
CA ALA A 293 40.45 -12.12 -11.01
C ALA A 293 39.45 -10.94 -10.89
N PRO A 294 39.48 -9.99 -11.84
CA PRO A 294 38.54 -8.87 -11.81
C PRO A 294 37.10 -9.36 -11.96
N LEU A 295 36.20 -8.74 -11.22
CA LEU A 295 34.75 -8.95 -11.35
C LEU A 295 34.14 -7.84 -12.21
N THR A 296 33.23 -8.24 -13.08
CA THR A 296 32.37 -7.31 -13.82
C THR A 296 30.96 -7.30 -13.22
N PRO A 297 30.12 -6.28 -13.46
CA PRO A 297 28.72 -6.33 -13.05
C PRO A 297 27.99 -7.60 -13.53
N ALA A 298 28.31 -8.10 -14.73
CA ALA A 298 27.72 -9.34 -15.25
C ALA A 298 28.21 -10.62 -14.53
N SER A 299 29.31 -10.54 -13.77
CA SER A 299 29.84 -11.66 -12.99
C SER A 299 29.07 -11.89 -11.68
N VAL A 300 28.29 -10.90 -11.22
CA VAL A 300 27.62 -10.93 -9.92
C VAL A 300 26.20 -10.40 -10.09
N VAL A 301 25.20 -11.30 -10.13
CA VAL A 301 23.80 -10.95 -10.36
C VAL A 301 22.98 -11.31 -9.13
N ARG A 302 22.16 -10.37 -8.64
CA ARG A 302 21.12 -10.65 -7.65
C ARG A 302 19.82 -10.95 -8.40
N GLU A 303 19.22 -12.09 -8.09
CA GLU A 303 17.87 -12.41 -8.55
C GLU A 303 16.87 -12.06 -7.45
N THR A 304 16.26 -10.90 -7.59
CA THR A 304 15.30 -10.34 -6.63
C THR A 304 13.90 -10.90 -6.88
N VAL A 305 13.17 -11.19 -5.81
CA VAL A 305 11.80 -11.70 -5.83
C VAL A 305 10.85 -10.64 -5.30
N HIS A 306 9.75 -10.42 -6.02
CA HIS A 306 8.68 -9.51 -5.61
C HIS A 306 7.35 -9.97 -6.21
N TYR A 307 6.24 -9.42 -5.73
CA TYR A 307 4.97 -9.46 -6.46
C TYR A 307 5.06 -8.50 -7.68
N PRO A 308 4.32 -8.71 -8.79
CA PRO A 308 4.29 -7.75 -9.88
C PRO A 308 4.02 -6.34 -9.36
N PHE A 309 4.84 -5.37 -9.81
CA PHE A 309 4.81 -4.00 -9.35
C PHE A 309 5.17 -3.05 -10.50
N ASP A 310 4.31 -2.08 -10.82
CA ASP A 310 4.57 -1.09 -11.86
C ASP A 310 5.26 0.16 -11.28
N GLU A 311 6.59 0.22 -11.44
CA GLU A 311 7.39 1.36 -11.00
C GLU A 311 6.98 2.70 -11.64
N THR A 312 6.25 2.67 -12.76
CA THR A 312 5.84 3.87 -13.50
C THR A 312 4.42 4.34 -13.18
N ALA A 313 3.64 3.55 -12.41
CA ALA A 313 2.25 3.86 -12.08
C ALA A 313 2.09 5.12 -11.21
N SER A 314 3.14 5.49 -10.46
CA SER A 314 3.13 6.62 -9.53
C SER A 314 4.42 7.43 -9.55
N SER A 315 4.30 8.72 -9.25
CA SER A 315 5.44 9.63 -9.05
C SER A 315 5.13 10.68 -7.98
N PHE A 316 6.15 11.17 -7.29
CA PHE A 316 6.07 12.36 -6.44
C PHE A 316 7.40 13.10 -6.44
N ARG A 317 7.35 14.44 -6.51
CA ARG A 317 8.48 15.33 -6.24
C ARG A 317 7.98 16.59 -5.58
N SER A 318 8.86 17.24 -4.82
CA SER A 318 8.57 18.49 -4.12
C SER A 318 9.79 19.38 -4.00
N SER A 319 9.55 20.61 -3.56
CA SER A 319 10.56 21.57 -3.12
C SER A 319 11.45 21.09 -1.94
N ASN A 320 11.13 19.98 -1.29
CA ASN A 320 11.90 19.41 -0.19
C ASN A 320 12.57 18.09 -0.60
N GLU A 321 13.90 18.11 -0.77
CA GLU A 321 14.67 16.94 -1.20
C GLU A 321 14.64 15.78 -0.19
N LEU A 322 14.55 16.07 1.11
CA LEU A 322 14.42 15.02 2.11
C LEU A 322 13.08 14.30 1.98
N LEU A 323 12.00 15.04 1.76
CA LEU A 323 10.68 14.43 1.53
C LEU A 323 10.67 13.55 0.27
N ASN A 324 11.38 13.98 -0.80
CA ASN A 324 11.54 13.18 -2.01
C ASN A 324 12.25 11.84 -1.73
N GLN A 325 13.34 11.88 -0.95
CA GLN A 325 14.07 10.66 -0.53
C GLN A 325 13.21 9.73 0.34
N ILE A 326 12.39 10.31 1.23
CA ILE A 326 11.46 9.54 2.08
C ILE A 326 10.40 8.86 1.22
N TRP A 327 9.84 9.55 0.22
CA TRP A 327 8.91 8.93 -0.73
C TRP A 327 9.57 7.77 -1.50
N ASP A 328 10.78 7.96 -2.02
CA ASP A 328 11.53 6.92 -2.75
C ASP A 328 11.80 5.68 -1.88
N LEU A 329 12.19 5.87 -0.62
CA LEU A 329 12.37 4.79 0.35
C LEU A 329 11.06 4.02 0.55
N CYS A 330 9.98 4.73 0.82
CA CYS A 330 8.70 4.11 1.18
C CYS A 330 8.05 3.40 -0.02
N LYS A 331 8.06 4.01 -1.22
CA LYS A 331 7.59 3.35 -2.44
C LYS A 331 8.35 2.07 -2.72
N TYR A 332 9.68 2.11 -2.65
CA TYR A 332 10.50 0.91 -2.87
C TYR A 332 10.24 -0.18 -1.81
N SER A 333 9.96 0.22 -0.57
CA SER A 333 9.66 -0.70 0.52
C SER A 333 8.41 -1.54 0.25
N VAL A 334 7.37 -0.93 -0.33
CA VAL A 334 6.15 -1.64 -0.75
C VAL A 334 6.48 -2.73 -1.77
N ARG A 335 7.27 -2.41 -2.80
CA ARG A 335 7.71 -3.40 -3.80
C ARG A 335 8.51 -4.52 -3.14
N ALA A 336 9.56 -4.18 -2.40
CA ALA A 336 10.51 -5.16 -1.87
C ALA A 336 9.85 -6.13 -0.88
N THR A 337 8.94 -5.65 -0.03
CA THR A 337 8.26 -6.46 1.00
C THR A 337 7.10 -7.30 0.46
N SER A 338 6.74 -7.18 -0.82
CA SER A 338 5.69 -7.98 -1.48
C SER A 338 6.12 -9.41 -1.87
N PHE A 339 7.37 -9.81 -1.58
CA PHE A 339 8.03 -11.01 -2.09
C PHE A 339 7.34 -12.36 -1.85
N LEU A 340 6.40 -12.46 -0.90
CA LEU A 340 5.64 -13.68 -0.63
C LEU A 340 4.25 -13.71 -1.30
N GLY A 341 3.84 -12.61 -1.95
CA GLY A 341 2.50 -12.47 -2.54
C GLY A 341 1.35 -12.47 -1.54
N ILE A 342 1.66 -12.30 -0.27
CA ILE A 342 0.78 -11.96 0.85
C ILE A 342 1.60 -10.96 1.70
N TYR A 343 0.96 -9.96 2.26
CA TYR A 343 1.62 -9.02 3.16
C TYR A 343 2.06 -9.74 4.43
N VAL A 344 3.36 -9.64 4.72
CA VAL A 344 3.98 -10.12 5.94
C VAL A 344 4.71 -8.98 6.63
N ASP A 345 5.06 -9.19 7.89
CA ASP A 345 5.88 -8.29 8.70
C ASP A 345 7.23 -7.97 8.02
N GLY A 346 8.03 -9.00 7.71
CA GLY A 346 9.38 -8.86 7.18
C GLY A 346 10.05 -10.23 7.01
N ASP A 347 11.38 -10.25 6.97
CA ASP A 347 12.13 -11.50 6.79
C ASP A 347 12.19 -12.37 8.05
N ARG A 348 12.11 -11.81 9.26
CA ARG A 348 12.33 -12.56 10.50
C ARG A 348 11.26 -13.58 10.77
N GLU A 349 9.99 -13.21 10.67
CA GLU A 349 8.86 -14.10 11.01
C GLU A 349 8.11 -14.52 9.76
N ARG A 350 7.98 -13.64 8.75
CA ARG A 350 7.20 -13.86 7.53
C ARG A 350 5.74 -14.20 7.86
N ILE A 351 5.18 -13.54 8.87
CA ILE A 351 3.82 -13.75 9.36
C ILE A 351 2.95 -12.57 8.90
N PRO A 352 1.76 -12.83 8.33
CA PRO A 352 0.77 -11.79 8.08
C PRO A 352 0.16 -11.27 9.37
N TYR A 353 0.06 -9.95 9.52
CA TYR A 353 -0.62 -9.27 10.61
C TYR A 353 -1.58 -8.21 10.04
N GLU A 354 -2.73 -7.98 10.68
CA GLU A 354 -3.75 -7.07 10.18
C GLU A 354 -3.27 -5.61 10.16
N ALA A 355 -2.50 -5.17 11.15
CA ALA A 355 -1.93 -3.81 11.17
C ALA A 355 -0.96 -3.56 10.01
N ASP A 356 -0.05 -4.50 9.80
CA ASP A 356 0.87 -4.51 8.66
C ASP A 356 0.11 -4.51 7.34
N ALA A 357 -0.90 -5.37 7.21
CA ALA A 357 -1.71 -5.48 6.01
C ALA A 357 -2.51 -4.20 5.71
N LEU A 358 -3.02 -3.52 6.74
CA LEU A 358 -3.71 -2.24 6.57
C LEU A 358 -2.76 -1.16 6.04
N ILE A 359 -1.61 -0.97 6.67
CA ILE A 359 -0.64 0.05 6.22
C ILE A 359 -0.11 -0.31 4.84
N ASN A 360 0.22 -1.57 4.59
CA ASN A 360 0.73 -2.02 3.30
C ASN A 360 -0.33 -1.87 2.20
N GLN A 361 -1.60 -2.21 2.44
CA GLN A 361 -2.70 -1.94 1.51
C GLN A 361 -2.77 -0.45 1.13
N LEU A 362 -2.79 0.43 2.13
CA LEU A 362 -2.89 1.87 1.89
C LEU A 362 -1.69 2.38 1.09
N CYS A 363 -0.47 1.91 1.42
CA CYS A 363 0.75 2.26 0.71
C CYS A 363 0.71 1.77 -0.74
N HIS A 364 0.39 0.50 -0.95
CA HIS A 364 0.35 -0.11 -2.27
C HIS A 364 -0.66 0.59 -3.19
N TYR A 365 -1.86 0.90 -2.69
CA TYR A 365 -2.87 1.63 -3.46
C TYR A 365 -2.48 3.09 -3.76
N GLY A 366 -1.51 3.65 -3.01
CA GLY A 366 -0.93 4.97 -3.28
C GLY A 366 0.19 4.97 -4.32
N VAL A 367 0.82 3.82 -4.58
CA VAL A 367 2.03 3.73 -5.44
C VAL A 367 1.91 2.81 -6.64
N ASP A 368 0.90 1.93 -6.69
CA ASP A 368 0.64 1.03 -7.80
C ASP A 368 -0.87 0.87 -8.05
N ARG A 369 -1.24 0.38 -9.22
CA ARG A 369 -2.60 0.02 -9.63
C ARG A 369 -2.84 -1.51 -9.49
N GLU A 370 -2.24 -2.13 -8.48
CA GLU A 370 -2.42 -3.53 -8.10
C GLU A 370 -3.24 -3.62 -6.82
N TYR A 371 -4.32 -4.41 -6.83
CA TYR A 371 -5.25 -4.50 -5.72
C TYR A 371 -5.39 -5.91 -5.12
N ALA A 372 -4.96 -6.95 -5.85
CA ALA A 372 -5.25 -8.32 -5.49
C ALA A 372 -4.42 -8.82 -4.30
N ILE A 373 -3.17 -8.38 -4.14
CA ILE A 373 -2.35 -8.81 -2.98
C ILE A 373 -2.96 -8.36 -1.66
N ALA A 374 -3.51 -7.14 -1.59
CA ALA A 374 -4.14 -6.62 -0.40
C ALA A 374 -5.41 -7.42 -0.05
N ARG A 375 -6.28 -7.62 -1.05
CA ARG A 375 -7.50 -8.43 -0.90
C ARG A 375 -7.19 -9.86 -0.47
N ARG A 376 -6.20 -10.50 -1.10
CA ARG A 376 -5.73 -11.85 -0.74
C ARG A 376 -5.21 -11.90 0.70
N SER A 377 -4.44 -10.90 1.12
CA SER A 377 -3.88 -10.82 2.47
C SER A 377 -4.98 -10.66 3.52
N HIS A 378 -5.98 -9.82 3.24
CA HIS A 378 -7.15 -9.67 4.09
C HIS A 378 -7.94 -10.98 4.23
N GLU A 379 -8.27 -11.63 3.11
CA GLU A 379 -9.02 -12.89 3.13
C GLU A 379 -8.28 -14.01 3.85
N TYR A 380 -6.94 -14.03 3.77
CA TYR A 380 -6.09 -14.90 4.59
C TYR A 380 -6.25 -14.59 6.08
N LEU A 381 -6.11 -13.33 6.49
CA LEU A 381 -6.20 -12.89 7.89
C LEU A 381 -7.60 -13.10 8.49
N LEU A 382 -8.66 -13.07 7.69
CA LEU A 382 -9.99 -13.47 8.17
C LEU A 382 -10.06 -14.94 8.60
N GLN A 383 -9.25 -15.81 8.01
CA GLN A 383 -9.14 -17.22 8.39
C GLN A 383 -8.04 -17.47 9.45
N HIS A 384 -7.04 -16.61 9.48
CA HIS A 384 -5.84 -16.71 10.31
C HIS A 384 -5.62 -15.41 11.10
N PRO A 385 -6.58 -14.99 11.95
CA PRO A 385 -6.48 -13.74 12.67
C PRO A 385 -5.35 -13.76 13.70
N THR A 386 -4.82 -12.59 14.03
CA THR A 386 -3.75 -12.46 15.02
C THR A 386 -4.22 -11.80 16.33
N TRP A 387 -3.36 -11.79 17.35
CA TRP A 387 -3.54 -10.97 18.55
C TRP A 387 -2.75 -9.70 18.28
N PRO A 388 -3.35 -8.50 18.30
CA PRO A 388 -4.11 -7.90 19.40
C PRO A 388 -5.54 -7.43 19.04
N THR A 389 -6.25 -6.90 20.04
CA THR A 389 -7.65 -6.46 19.94
C THR A 389 -7.91 -5.49 18.78
N GLU A 390 -7.06 -4.48 18.65
CA GLU A 390 -7.18 -3.43 17.63
C GLU A 390 -6.98 -3.97 16.22
N TRP A 391 -6.16 -5.01 16.06
CA TRP A 391 -5.87 -5.62 14.75
C TRP A 391 -7.06 -6.44 14.25
N ILE A 392 -7.82 -7.07 15.16
CA ILE A 392 -9.12 -7.69 14.84
C ILE A 392 -10.11 -6.64 14.30
N LEU A 393 -10.14 -5.45 14.89
CA LEU A 393 -10.99 -4.34 14.46
C LEU A 393 -10.50 -3.73 13.12
N GLN A 394 -9.19 -3.71 12.87
CA GLN A 394 -8.61 -3.19 11.64
C GLN A 394 -8.98 -4.00 10.40
N ALA A 395 -9.29 -5.29 10.52
CA ALA A 395 -9.80 -6.10 9.41
C ALA A 395 -11.01 -5.45 8.71
N LEU A 396 -11.88 -4.75 9.45
CA LEU A 396 -13.03 -4.03 8.88
C LEU A 396 -12.58 -2.87 7.99
N SER A 397 -11.52 -2.16 8.36
CA SER A 397 -10.95 -1.07 7.58
C SER A 397 -10.31 -1.59 6.29
N ILE A 398 -9.60 -2.72 6.36
CA ILE A 398 -8.99 -3.35 5.17
C ILE A 398 -10.08 -3.75 4.17
N ALA A 399 -11.17 -4.36 4.64
CA ALA A 399 -12.33 -4.73 3.82
C ALA A 399 -13.00 -3.51 3.19
N TRP A 400 -13.24 -2.46 3.98
CA TRP A 400 -13.90 -1.24 3.51
C TRP A 400 -13.06 -0.48 2.47
N TYR A 401 -11.77 -0.31 2.72
CA TYR A 401 -10.88 0.39 1.79
C TYR A 401 -10.66 -0.40 0.51
N ASP A 402 -10.61 -1.73 0.56
CA ASP A 402 -10.61 -2.56 -0.64
C ASP A 402 -11.81 -2.25 -1.55
N TYR A 403 -13.02 -2.25 -1.00
CA TYR A 403 -14.22 -1.88 -1.75
C TYR A 403 -14.20 -0.42 -2.21
N LEU A 404 -13.78 0.51 -1.36
CA LEU A 404 -13.76 1.93 -1.68
C LEU A 404 -12.80 2.25 -2.84
N TYR A 405 -11.65 1.58 -2.91
CA TYR A 405 -10.65 1.79 -3.96
C TYR A 405 -10.97 1.02 -5.25
N THR A 406 -11.61 -0.16 -5.15
CA THR A 406 -11.85 -1.03 -6.31
C THR A 406 -13.27 -0.96 -6.87
N GLY A 407 -14.25 -0.58 -6.06
CA GLY A 407 -15.67 -0.68 -6.39
C GLY A 407 -16.21 -2.12 -6.48
N ASP A 408 -15.41 -3.12 -6.15
CA ASP A 408 -15.78 -4.54 -6.25
C ASP A 408 -16.25 -5.08 -4.89
N SER A 409 -17.56 -5.28 -4.76
CA SER A 409 -18.22 -5.74 -3.53
C SER A 409 -18.10 -7.23 -3.25
N ARG A 410 -17.55 -8.05 -4.16
CA ARG A 410 -17.60 -9.52 -4.03
C ARG A 410 -16.85 -10.05 -2.80
N SER A 411 -15.73 -9.43 -2.43
CA SER A 411 -15.02 -9.77 -1.19
C SER A 411 -15.90 -9.48 0.04
N LEU A 412 -16.58 -8.34 0.06
CA LEU A 412 -17.54 -8.00 1.12
C LEU A 412 -18.70 -9.00 1.18
N GLU A 413 -19.28 -9.36 0.04
CA GLU A 413 -20.39 -10.34 -0.06
C GLU A 413 -20.00 -11.68 0.55
N SER A 414 -18.82 -12.21 0.20
CA SER A 414 -18.34 -13.50 0.67
C SER A 414 -17.89 -13.50 2.14
N SER A 415 -17.48 -12.34 2.67
CA SER A 415 -16.90 -12.23 4.02
C SER A 415 -17.82 -11.57 5.06
N TYR A 416 -19.00 -11.07 4.68
CA TYR A 416 -19.88 -10.28 5.55
C TYR A 416 -20.11 -10.91 6.94
N GLU A 417 -20.46 -12.19 7.00
CA GLU A 417 -20.71 -12.87 8.27
C GLU A 417 -19.44 -13.09 9.10
N LEU A 418 -18.25 -13.12 8.49
CA LEU A 418 -16.97 -13.17 9.21
C LEU A 418 -16.58 -11.81 9.78
N LEU A 419 -17.02 -10.73 9.16
CA LEU A 419 -16.74 -9.35 9.59
C LEU A 419 -17.60 -8.94 10.78
N LYS A 420 -18.88 -9.36 10.84
CA LYS A 420 -19.81 -9.02 11.93
C LYS A 420 -19.26 -9.24 13.35
N PRO A 421 -18.72 -10.41 13.74
CA PRO A 421 -18.22 -10.60 15.10
C PRO A 421 -16.95 -9.77 15.42
N ARG A 422 -16.24 -9.28 14.40
CA ARG A 422 -14.98 -8.54 14.56
C ARG A 422 -15.15 -7.10 15.02
N ILE A 423 -16.39 -6.58 15.05
CA ILE A 423 -16.68 -5.32 15.75
C ILE A 423 -16.61 -5.48 17.28
N LEU A 424 -16.44 -6.70 17.79
CA LEU A 424 -16.24 -7.03 19.21
C LEU A 424 -17.40 -6.63 20.13
N MET A 425 -18.62 -6.48 19.61
CA MET A 425 -19.80 -6.19 20.43
C MET A 425 -20.07 -7.22 21.53
N ALA A 426 -19.61 -8.47 21.37
CA ALA A 426 -19.71 -9.50 22.40
C ALA A 426 -18.91 -9.17 23.68
N LEU A 427 -17.91 -8.27 23.58
CA LEU A 427 -17.09 -7.82 24.70
C LEU A 427 -17.64 -6.56 25.38
N ARG A 428 -18.86 -6.16 25.02
CA ARG A 428 -19.51 -4.94 25.53
C ARG A 428 -20.03 -5.14 26.95
N GLU A 429 -19.65 -4.22 27.83
CA GLU A 429 -20.12 -4.16 29.21
C GLU A 429 -21.37 -3.31 29.41
N LYS A 430 -21.91 -3.29 30.63
CA LYS A 430 -23.08 -2.45 31.00
C LYS A 430 -22.85 -0.96 30.78
N ASN A 431 -21.61 -0.49 30.92
CA ASN A 431 -21.23 0.88 30.61
C ASN A 431 -21.25 1.15 29.09
N GLY A 432 -21.37 0.12 28.24
CA GLY A 432 -21.43 0.17 26.78
C GLY A 432 -20.08 0.25 26.07
N LEU A 433 -18.98 0.23 26.81
CA LEU A 433 -17.63 0.10 26.26
C LEU A 433 -17.29 -1.38 26.06
N ILE A 434 -16.38 -1.66 25.15
CA ILE A 434 -15.80 -3.00 25.01
C ILE A 434 -14.56 -3.12 25.90
N SER A 435 -14.33 -4.33 26.44
CA SER A 435 -13.16 -4.65 27.26
C SER A 435 -12.73 -6.10 27.05
N THR A 436 -11.41 -6.33 27.00
CA THR A 436 -10.83 -7.68 26.97
C THR A 436 -10.54 -8.26 28.35
N THR A 437 -10.68 -7.49 29.44
CA THR A 437 -10.26 -7.88 30.79
C THR A 437 -11.41 -8.27 31.72
N THR A 438 -12.67 -8.06 31.32
CA THR A 438 -13.85 -8.33 32.17
C THR A 438 -14.38 -9.76 32.14
N GLY A 439 -13.65 -10.69 31.51
CA GLY A 439 -14.03 -12.10 31.42
C GLY A 439 -15.04 -12.43 30.32
N LEU A 440 -15.35 -11.48 29.43
CA LEU A 440 -16.28 -11.68 28.30
C LEU A 440 -15.68 -12.39 27.08
N GLN A 441 -14.38 -12.72 27.09
CA GLN A 441 -13.72 -13.49 26.04
C GLN A 441 -14.07 -14.99 26.09
N THR A 442 -15.34 -15.31 25.88
CA THR A 442 -15.83 -16.71 25.89
C THR A 442 -15.30 -17.50 24.69
N ASP A 443 -15.31 -18.82 24.81
CA ASP A 443 -14.94 -19.71 23.71
C ASP A 443 -15.81 -19.51 22.46
N ASP A 444 -17.10 -19.20 22.64
CA ASP A 444 -18.01 -18.89 21.52
C ASP A 444 -17.60 -17.61 20.79
N PHE A 445 -17.25 -16.56 21.54
CA PHE A 445 -16.73 -15.33 20.95
C PHE A 445 -15.42 -15.59 20.18
N LEU A 446 -14.45 -16.28 20.79
CA LEU A 446 -13.17 -16.59 20.15
C LEU A 446 -13.36 -17.42 18.88
N ARG A 447 -14.25 -18.42 18.90
CA ARG A 447 -14.65 -19.17 17.70
C ARG A 447 -15.27 -18.29 16.63
N SER A 448 -16.12 -17.33 17.01
CA SER A 448 -16.78 -16.42 16.05
C SER A 448 -15.79 -15.55 15.27
N ILE A 449 -14.67 -15.17 15.90
CA ILE A 449 -13.59 -14.45 15.22
C ILE A 449 -12.52 -15.39 14.64
N ARG A 450 -12.63 -16.71 14.80
CA ARG A 450 -11.65 -17.73 14.37
C ARG A 450 -10.29 -17.64 15.07
N PHE A 451 -10.25 -17.09 16.28
CA PHE A 451 -9.02 -16.94 17.05
C PHE A 451 -8.87 -18.05 18.09
N LYS A 452 -7.62 -18.44 18.38
CA LYS A 452 -7.27 -19.40 19.44
C LYS A 452 -6.39 -18.70 20.47
N GLY A 453 -6.85 -18.68 21.72
CA GLY A 453 -6.17 -18.00 22.83
C GLY A 453 -7.01 -16.83 23.34
N GLN A 454 -6.37 -15.75 23.76
CA GLN A 454 -7.03 -14.52 24.18
C GLN A 454 -6.46 -13.35 23.38
N ILE A 455 -7.33 -12.40 23.03
CA ILE A 455 -6.90 -11.11 22.51
C ILE A 455 -6.67 -10.14 23.68
N ARG A 456 -5.84 -9.14 23.44
CA ARG A 456 -5.48 -8.11 24.41
C ARG A 456 -5.14 -6.82 23.68
N ASP A 457 -5.35 -5.71 24.35
CA ASP A 457 -5.10 -4.39 23.80
C ASP A 457 -3.60 -4.16 23.63
N ILE A 458 -3.20 -3.57 22.49
CA ILE A 458 -1.79 -3.26 22.21
C ILE A 458 -1.51 -1.77 22.23
N VAL A 459 -2.43 -0.91 21.78
CA VAL A 459 -2.21 0.52 21.52
C VAL A 459 -1.12 0.82 20.49
N ASP A 460 0.13 0.41 20.77
CA ASP A 460 1.30 0.56 19.91
C ASP A 460 2.37 -0.51 20.22
N TRP A 461 3.39 -0.63 19.36
CA TRP A 461 4.45 -1.61 19.46
C TRP A 461 5.81 -1.03 19.09
N PRO A 462 6.91 -1.32 19.83
CA PRO A 462 7.01 -2.24 20.98
C PRO A 462 6.73 -1.60 22.35
N HIS A 463 6.32 -2.41 23.33
CA HIS A 463 6.14 -2.00 24.73
C HIS A 463 7.43 -2.09 25.57
N THR A 464 7.50 -1.26 26.61
CA THR A 464 8.59 -1.29 27.60
C THR A 464 8.76 -2.68 28.22
N GLY A 465 10.01 -3.15 28.39
CA GLY A 465 10.30 -4.41 29.08
C GLY A 465 10.07 -5.69 28.26
N ILE A 466 9.56 -5.57 27.04
CA ILE A 466 9.39 -6.66 26.08
C ILE A 466 10.59 -6.66 25.09
N LEU A 467 11.05 -7.85 24.68
CA LEU A 467 12.14 -8.04 23.69
C LEU A 467 13.50 -7.37 24.00
N GLY A 468 13.81 -7.11 25.27
CA GLY A 468 15.11 -6.59 25.70
C GLY A 468 15.19 -5.07 25.83
N LEU A 469 14.05 -4.36 25.70
CA LEU A 469 13.91 -2.97 26.14
C LEU A 469 14.16 -2.88 27.64
N GLY A 470 15.27 -2.27 28.04
CA GLY A 470 15.57 -2.07 29.45
C GLY A 470 14.63 -1.03 30.08
N LYS A 471 14.42 -1.05 31.40
CA LYS A 471 13.59 -0.05 32.13
C LYS A 471 13.97 1.43 31.87
N LYS A 472 15.15 1.69 31.28
CA LYS A 472 15.65 3.02 30.91
C LYS A 472 15.19 3.49 29.53
N GLN A 473 14.69 2.60 28.68
CA GLN A 473 14.16 2.88 27.35
C GLN A 473 12.65 2.63 27.42
N GLY A 474 11.85 3.71 27.36
CA GLY A 474 10.40 3.57 27.25
C GLY A 474 10.02 2.89 25.93
N GLY A 475 8.92 2.15 25.95
CA GLY A 475 8.24 1.67 24.74
C GLY A 475 7.69 2.82 23.90
N GLU A 476 7.03 2.47 22.81
CA GLU A 476 6.50 3.42 21.84
C GLU A 476 5.02 3.76 22.06
N ASP A 477 4.47 3.47 23.24
CA ASP A 477 3.08 3.72 23.61
C ASP A 477 2.88 5.05 24.37
N ASP A 478 3.89 5.94 24.39
CA ASP A 478 3.89 7.17 25.21
C ASP A 478 3.54 6.92 26.69
N GLY A 479 3.91 5.75 27.22
CA GLY A 479 3.61 5.37 28.60
C GLY A 479 2.12 5.15 28.86
N PHE A 480 1.36 4.74 27.84
CA PHE A 480 -0.09 4.51 27.90
C PHE A 480 -0.52 3.81 29.21
N ALA A 481 -1.51 4.39 29.89
CA ALA A 481 -2.04 3.83 31.12
C ALA A 481 -3.16 2.83 30.81
N PHE A 482 -2.79 1.55 30.66
CA PHE A 482 -3.76 0.47 30.44
C PHE A 482 -4.72 0.31 31.63
N THR A 483 -6.01 0.30 31.33
CA THR A 483 -7.13 0.08 32.26
C THR A 483 -8.05 -1.03 31.70
N ASP A 484 -9.15 -1.32 32.39
CA ASP A 484 -10.18 -2.22 31.86
C ASP A 484 -10.90 -1.64 30.63
N TYR A 485 -10.91 -0.32 30.46
CA TYR A 485 -11.61 0.35 29.37
C TYR A 485 -10.71 1.38 28.69
N ASN A 486 -9.99 0.96 27.66
CA ASN A 486 -9.00 1.80 26.99
C ASN A 486 -9.62 2.66 25.88
N VAL A 487 -9.23 3.93 25.83
CA VAL A 487 -9.74 4.92 24.86
C VAL A 487 -9.43 4.52 23.41
N VAL A 488 -8.25 3.93 23.16
CA VAL A 488 -7.80 3.55 21.80
C VAL A 488 -8.62 2.38 21.26
N THR A 489 -8.77 1.31 22.02
CA THR A 489 -9.60 0.14 21.67
C THR A 489 -11.04 0.54 21.39
N ASN A 490 -11.59 1.43 22.21
CA ASN A 490 -12.96 1.90 22.04
C ASN A 490 -13.11 2.91 20.89
N ALA A 491 -12.06 3.66 20.53
CA ALA A 491 -12.04 4.47 19.31
C ALA A 491 -12.07 3.59 18.06
N TRP A 492 -11.31 2.49 18.05
CA TRP A 492 -11.37 1.49 16.99
C TRP A 492 -12.73 0.78 16.92
N HIS A 493 -13.39 0.51 18.05
CA HIS A 493 -14.76 -0.01 18.05
C HIS A 493 -15.74 0.93 17.34
N TYR A 494 -15.65 2.23 17.60
CA TYR A 494 -16.45 3.23 16.88
C TYR A 494 -16.18 3.20 15.38
N ALA A 495 -14.91 3.17 14.98
CA ALA A 495 -14.52 3.10 13.58
C ALA A 495 -15.10 1.83 12.90
N ALA A 496 -15.01 0.67 13.58
CA ALA A 496 -15.55 -0.60 13.10
C ALA A 496 -17.08 -0.57 12.91
N LEU A 497 -17.83 0.11 13.79
CA LEU A 497 -19.27 0.31 13.61
C LEU A 497 -19.57 1.15 12.35
N LYS A 498 -18.82 2.25 12.13
CA LYS A 498 -18.98 3.09 10.93
C LYS A 498 -18.60 2.34 9.65
N GLN A 499 -17.59 1.49 9.69
CA GLN A 499 -17.20 0.65 8.55
C GLN A 499 -18.26 -0.41 8.26
N MET A 500 -18.83 -1.05 9.29
CA MET A 500 -19.92 -2.01 9.09
C MET A 500 -21.22 -1.36 8.58
N GLU A 501 -21.51 -0.11 8.96
CA GLU A 501 -22.59 0.67 8.35
C GLU A 501 -22.36 0.85 6.84
N GLY A 502 -21.15 1.26 6.44
CA GLY A 502 -20.77 1.39 5.03
C GLY A 502 -20.83 0.07 4.26
N ILE A 503 -20.30 -1.01 4.84
CA ILE A 503 -20.31 -2.35 4.26
C ILE A 503 -21.76 -2.85 4.10
N ALA A 504 -22.60 -2.72 5.13
CA ALA A 504 -24.01 -3.09 5.04
C ALA A 504 -24.73 -2.30 3.93
N GLY A 505 -24.43 -1.01 3.80
CA GLY A 505 -24.96 -0.14 2.74
C GLY A 505 -24.53 -0.60 1.34
N ALA A 506 -23.25 -0.92 1.15
CA ALA A 506 -22.71 -1.45 -0.10
C ALA A 506 -23.37 -2.77 -0.53
N LEU A 507 -23.84 -3.57 0.45
CA LEU A 507 -24.50 -4.85 0.24
C LEU A 507 -26.04 -4.78 0.25
N GLY A 508 -26.61 -3.57 0.36
CA GLY A 508 -28.07 -3.38 0.38
C GLY A 508 -28.78 -3.87 1.66
N LYS A 509 -28.07 -4.10 2.76
CA LYS A 509 -28.60 -4.61 4.04
C LYS A 509 -29.13 -3.47 4.91
N GLN A 510 -30.31 -2.94 4.55
CA GLN A 510 -30.85 -1.70 5.15
C GLN A 510 -31.11 -1.77 6.67
N ASP A 511 -31.55 -2.92 7.18
CA ASP A 511 -31.75 -3.10 8.63
C ASP A 511 -30.42 -2.99 9.41
N ASP A 512 -29.36 -3.60 8.87
CA ASP A 512 -28.02 -3.54 9.44
C ASP A 512 -27.45 -2.11 9.34
N VAL A 513 -27.71 -1.38 8.25
CA VAL A 513 -27.35 0.05 8.13
C VAL A 513 -28.00 0.86 9.25
N ALA A 514 -29.31 0.71 9.45
CA ALA A 514 -30.03 1.44 10.50
C ALA A 514 -29.50 1.08 11.90
N PHE A 515 -29.18 -0.19 12.14
CA PHE A 515 -28.59 -0.66 13.38
C PHE A 515 -27.22 -0.02 13.64
N TYR A 516 -26.27 -0.14 12.72
CA TYR A 516 -24.91 0.37 12.91
C TYR A 516 -24.87 1.91 12.97
N ALA A 517 -25.71 2.61 12.21
CA ALA A 517 -25.83 4.06 12.28
C ALA A 517 -26.31 4.51 13.68
N SER A 518 -27.41 3.91 14.18
CA SER A 518 -27.95 4.21 15.52
C SER A 518 -26.94 3.90 16.62
N GLU A 519 -26.28 2.74 16.53
CA GLU A 519 -25.30 2.29 17.51
C GLU A 519 -24.05 3.17 17.53
N SER A 520 -23.49 3.51 16.37
CA SER A 520 -22.30 4.38 16.29
C SER A 520 -22.59 5.79 16.80
N ASP A 521 -23.75 6.38 16.49
CA ASP A 521 -24.16 7.69 17.01
C ASP A 521 -24.34 7.70 18.53
N ALA A 522 -24.97 6.66 19.08
CA ALA A 522 -25.13 6.49 20.51
C ALA A 522 -23.77 6.27 21.21
N PHE A 523 -22.90 5.46 20.59
CA PHE A 523 -21.57 5.16 21.11
C PHE A 523 -20.66 6.39 21.10
N LYS A 524 -20.63 7.20 20.03
CA LYS A 524 -19.84 8.45 19.96
C LYS A 524 -20.13 9.39 21.12
N LYS A 525 -21.42 9.63 21.41
CA LYS A 525 -21.84 10.47 22.54
C LYS A 525 -21.35 9.91 23.88
N ARG A 526 -21.41 8.59 24.02
CA ARG A 526 -20.96 7.87 25.22
C ARG A 526 -19.45 7.93 25.40
N PHE A 527 -18.71 7.64 24.33
CA PHE A 527 -17.26 7.69 24.25
C PHE A 527 -16.74 9.06 24.70
N ILE A 528 -17.25 10.13 24.09
CA ILE A 528 -16.89 11.52 24.44
C ILE A 528 -17.13 11.78 25.92
N ARG A 529 -18.31 11.41 26.44
CA ARG A 529 -18.67 11.65 27.84
C ARG A 529 -17.73 10.92 28.82
N LEU A 530 -17.24 9.74 28.46
CA LEU A 530 -16.46 8.88 29.35
C LEU A 530 -14.95 9.17 29.32
N PHE A 531 -14.41 9.58 28.16
CA PHE A 531 -12.96 9.72 27.98
C PHE A 531 -12.46 11.17 27.84
N PHE A 532 -13.31 12.11 27.39
CA PHE A 532 -12.88 13.50 27.17
C PHE A 532 -12.96 14.33 28.45
N ASP A 533 -11.81 14.84 28.92
CA ASP A 533 -11.78 15.77 30.05
C ASP A 533 -12.02 17.20 29.54
N VAL A 534 -13.19 17.75 29.86
CA VAL A 534 -13.61 19.11 29.42
C VAL A 534 -12.72 20.22 29.99
N ARG A 535 -12.15 20.04 31.19
CA ARG A 535 -11.28 21.04 31.84
C ARG A 535 -9.91 21.05 31.21
N LYS A 536 -9.37 19.87 30.90
CA LYS A 536 -8.05 19.70 30.27
C LYS A 536 -8.09 19.93 28.76
N GLY A 537 -9.22 19.64 28.11
CA GLY A 537 -9.43 19.82 26.68
C GLY A 537 -8.94 18.66 25.80
N TYR A 538 -8.63 17.51 26.40
CA TYR A 538 -8.10 16.33 25.72
C TYR A 538 -8.62 15.03 26.36
N PHE A 539 -8.35 13.89 25.71
CA PHE A 539 -8.77 12.57 26.17
C PHE A 539 -7.81 11.97 27.18
N THR A 540 -8.36 11.22 28.13
CA THR A 540 -7.61 10.35 29.07
C THR A 540 -7.55 8.92 28.52
N ASP A 541 -6.50 8.17 28.90
CA ASP A 541 -6.24 6.83 28.35
C ASP A 541 -7.30 5.79 28.73
N GLY A 542 -7.97 6.01 29.85
CA GLY A 542 -9.03 5.17 30.38
C GLY A 542 -10.15 6.02 30.98
N LEU A 543 -11.03 5.41 31.78
CA LEU A 543 -12.03 6.18 32.53
C LEU A 543 -11.35 7.06 33.58
N ALA A 544 -11.93 8.23 33.87
CA ALA A 544 -11.39 9.18 34.85
C ALA A 544 -11.27 8.60 36.29
N ALA A 545 -12.04 7.55 36.61
CA ALA A 545 -11.93 6.85 37.89
C ALA A 545 -10.68 5.93 37.97
N ASP A 546 -10.17 5.52 36.81
CA ASP A 546 -9.12 4.51 36.69
C ASP A 546 -7.76 5.17 36.40
N THR A 547 -7.74 6.28 35.66
CA THR A 547 -6.52 7.02 35.33
C THR A 547 -6.79 8.50 35.04
N ASP A 548 -5.79 9.34 35.33
CA ASP A 548 -5.75 10.76 34.92
C ASP A 548 -4.67 11.01 33.86
N HIS A 549 -4.05 9.92 33.36
CA HIS A 549 -3.03 9.94 32.32
C HIS A 549 -3.65 10.18 30.93
N ALA A 550 -2.89 10.85 30.07
CA ALA A 550 -3.21 11.06 28.67
C ALA A 550 -1.96 10.86 27.83
N SER A 551 -2.08 10.02 26.81
CA SER A 551 -1.04 9.70 25.82
C SER A 551 -1.30 10.37 24.48
N LEU A 552 -0.27 10.41 23.62
CA LEU A 552 -0.40 10.70 22.20
C LEU A 552 -1.49 9.84 21.54
N HIS A 553 -1.45 8.51 21.75
CA HIS A 553 -2.37 7.55 21.14
C HIS A 553 -3.82 7.79 21.52
N GLY A 554 -4.06 8.06 22.81
CA GLY A 554 -5.37 8.38 23.33
C GLY A 554 -5.99 9.64 22.75
N ASN A 555 -5.21 10.47 22.06
CA ASN A 555 -5.66 11.71 21.43
C ASN A 555 -5.61 11.67 19.90
N MET A 556 -4.62 10.99 19.31
CA MET A 556 -4.52 10.88 17.84
C MET A 556 -5.62 9.99 17.26
N PHE A 557 -5.97 8.87 17.89
CA PHE A 557 -7.01 7.97 17.37
C PHE A 557 -8.41 8.61 17.42
N PRO A 558 -8.85 9.23 18.54
CA PRO A 558 -10.11 9.97 18.54
C PRO A 558 -10.14 11.13 17.54
N LEU A 559 -9.00 11.79 17.29
CA LEU A 559 -8.92 12.83 16.27
C LEU A 559 -9.06 12.26 14.85
N ALA A 560 -8.34 11.19 14.53
CA ALA A 560 -8.40 10.51 13.23
C ALA A 560 -9.79 9.91 12.93
N PHE A 561 -10.55 9.52 13.95
CA PHE A 561 -11.87 8.90 13.80
C PHE A 561 -13.05 9.86 14.05
N ASP A 562 -12.83 11.18 13.99
CA ASP A 562 -13.87 12.20 14.20
C ASP A 562 -14.61 12.05 15.54
N LEU A 563 -13.94 11.64 16.61
CA LEU A 563 -14.51 11.51 17.96
C LEU A 563 -14.29 12.76 18.82
N VAL A 564 -13.52 13.74 18.34
CA VAL A 564 -13.26 14.99 19.07
C VAL A 564 -14.51 15.86 19.12
N PRO A 565 -14.90 16.40 20.30
CA PRO A 565 -16.06 17.29 20.39
C PRO A 565 -15.93 18.53 19.47
N ALA A 566 -17.06 18.99 18.94
CA ALA A 566 -17.10 20.19 18.11
C ALA A 566 -16.47 21.39 18.84
N GLY A 567 -15.58 22.11 18.14
CA GLY A 567 -14.85 23.26 18.71
C GLY A 567 -13.67 22.90 19.63
N LYS A 568 -13.35 21.61 19.81
CA LYS A 568 -12.21 21.14 20.64
C LYS A 568 -11.04 20.55 19.85
N LYS A 569 -11.12 20.49 18.52
CA LYS A 569 -10.04 19.97 17.65
C LYS A 569 -8.68 20.61 17.97
N GLN A 570 -8.62 21.94 18.08
CA GLN A 570 -7.36 22.64 18.37
C GLN A 570 -6.77 22.25 19.74
N ASN A 571 -7.58 22.10 20.80
CA ASN A 571 -7.08 21.68 22.10
C ASN A 571 -6.39 20.31 22.06
N VAL A 572 -6.97 19.37 21.30
CA VAL A 572 -6.43 18.04 21.12
C VAL A 572 -5.15 18.08 20.27
N VAL A 573 -5.12 18.91 19.22
CA VAL A 573 -3.92 19.15 18.40
C VAL A 573 -2.78 19.75 19.25
N ASP A 574 -3.07 20.78 20.04
CA ASP A 574 -2.10 21.43 20.92
C ASP A 574 -1.48 20.39 21.88
N PHE A 575 -2.31 19.51 22.45
CA PHE A 575 -1.83 18.40 23.27
C PHE A 575 -0.95 17.42 22.48
N ILE A 576 -1.37 16.99 21.28
CA ILE A 576 -0.59 16.11 20.40
C ILE A 576 0.77 16.72 20.09
N GLN A 577 0.84 18.02 19.79
CA GLN A 577 2.09 18.72 19.50
C GLN A 577 3.07 18.69 20.69
N THR A 578 2.56 18.69 21.94
CA THR A 578 3.45 18.55 23.12
C THR A 578 4.14 17.19 23.22
N ARG A 579 3.62 16.17 22.52
CA ARG A 579 4.15 14.80 22.57
C ARG A 579 5.14 14.49 21.45
N GLY A 580 5.14 15.24 20.35
CA GLY A 580 6.00 14.92 19.21
C GLY A 580 5.59 13.62 18.52
N MET A 581 6.59 12.86 18.04
CA MET A 581 6.43 11.52 17.48
C MET A 581 6.62 10.46 18.59
N ALA A 582 5.90 10.57 19.72
CA ALA A 582 5.96 9.60 20.82
C ALA A 582 5.19 8.30 20.51
N CYS A 583 5.23 7.84 19.26
CA CYS A 583 4.61 6.63 18.76
C CYS A 583 5.59 5.87 17.87
N SER A 584 5.31 4.61 17.60
CA SER A 584 6.11 3.78 16.70
C SER A 584 5.87 4.17 15.24
N VAL A 585 6.56 3.47 14.33
CA VAL A 585 6.30 3.56 12.90
C VAL A 585 4.87 3.11 12.54
N TYR A 586 4.27 2.15 13.26
CA TYR A 586 2.87 1.77 13.11
C TYR A 586 1.94 2.90 13.59
N GLY A 587 2.19 3.46 14.77
CA GLY A 587 1.42 4.58 15.30
C GLY A 587 1.49 5.84 14.41
N SER A 588 2.61 6.02 13.70
CA SER A 588 2.84 7.18 12.83
C SER A 588 1.80 7.32 11.71
N GLN A 589 1.28 6.21 11.17
CA GLN A 589 0.18 6.24 10.19
C GLN A 589 -1.00 7.06 10.71
N PHE A 590 -1.44 6.75 11.93
CA PHE A 590 -2.63 7.33 12.53
C PHE A 590 -2.37 8.73 13.08
N LEU A 591 -1.14 9.03 13.53
CA LEU A 591 -0.74 10.39 13.84
C LEU A 591 -0.85 11.29 12.60
N MET A 592 -0.30 10.84 11.47
CA MET A 592 -0.37 11.61 10.22
C MET A 592 -1.82 11.79 9.75
N ASP A 593 -2.65 10.74 9.83
CA ASP A 593 -4.08 10.84 9.54
C ASP A 593 -4.78 11.87 10.44
N ALA A 594 -4.48 11.88 11.74
CA ALA A 594 -5.06 12.80 12.71
C ALA A 594 -4.68 14.26 12.44
N LEU A 595 -3.41 14.53 12.14
CA LEU A 595 -2.91 15.89 11.88
C LEU A 595 -3.51 16.49 10.60
N TYR A 596 -3.59 15.69 9.53
CA TYR A 596 -4.19 16.15 8.28
C TYR A 596 -5.72 16.28 8.36
N GLU A 597 -6.40 15.46 9.18
CA GLU A 597 -7.83 15.62 9.47
C GLU A 597 -8.12 16.86 10.34
N ALA A 598 -7.15 17.28 11.16
CA ALA A 598 -7.21 18.54 11.88
C ALA A 598 -6.88 19.77 11.01
N ASN A 599 -6.41 19.57 9.78
CA ASN A 599 -5.85 20.59 8.89
C ASN A 599 -4.58 21.26 9.44
N ASP A 600 -3.82 20.56 10.29
CA ASP A 600 -2.52 21.02 10.81
C ASP A 600 -1.37 20.56 9.89
N ALA A 601 -1.43 21.03 8.65
CA ALA A 601 -0.52 20.59 7.59
C ALA A 601 0.95 20.95 7.86
N GLU A 602 1.21 22.06 8.57
CA GLU A 602 2.57 22.51 8.89
C GLU A 602 3.23 21.55 9.88
N TYR A 603 2.53 21.17 10.95
CA TYR A 603 3.07 20.20 11.88
C TYR A 603 3.17 18.81 11.26
N ALA A 604 2.22 18.42 10.41
CA ALA A 604 2.31 17.18 9.63
C ALA A 604 3.57 17.15 8.73
N LEU A 605 3.82 18.22 7.98
CA LEU A 605 5.02 18.33 7.14
C LEU A 605 6.30 18.32 7.98
N HIS A 606 6.30 18.98 9.14
CA HIS A 606 7.40 18.93 10.08
C HIS A 606 7.67 17.49 10.57
N MET A 607 6.63 16.72 10.91
CA MET A 607 6.77 15.31 11.29
C MET A 607 7.32 14.44 10.16
N LEU A 608 6.89 14.67 8.92
CA LEU A 608 7.41 13.96 7.73
C LEU A 608 8.90 14.25 7.49
N THR A 609 9.37 15.46 7.79
CA THR A 609 10.69 15.95 7.37
C THR A 609 11.69 16.18 8.51
N LYS A 610 11.32 15.85 9.75
CA LYS A 610 12.25 15.94 10.88
C LYS A 610 13.36 14.89 10.77
N THR A 611 14.43 15.09 11.54
CA THR A 611 15.69 14.35 11.38
C THR A 611 16.22 13.72 12.66
N ASP A 612 15.44 13.69 13.75
CA ASP A 612 15.83 13.00 14.99
C ASP A 612 15.75 11.47 14.86
N ASP A 613 15.92 10.73 15.96
CA ASP A 613 15.94 9.26 15.94
C ASP A 613 14.56 8.61 15.79
N ARG A 614 13.46 9.37 15.85
CA ARG A 614 12.09 8.93 15.52
C ARG A 614 11.61 9.56 14.23
N SER A 615 12.33 9.32 13.15
CA SER A 615 12.04 9.90 11.83
C SER A 615 12.31 8.92 10.70
N TRP A 616 11.62 9.10 9.58
CA TRP A 616 11.93 8.37 8.35
C TRP A 616 13.33 8.70 7.82
N TYR A 617 13.80 9.93 8.05
CA TYR A 617 15.19 10.27 7.78
C TYR A 617 16.18 9.41 8.57
N ASN A 618 15.87 9.02 9.81
CA ASN A 618 16.75 8.12 10.56
C ASN A 618 16.96 6.80 9.83
N MET A 619 15.92 6.24 9.21
CA MET A 619 16.04 5.00 8.43
C MET A 619 17.06 5.14 7.29
N ILE A 620 17.04 6.27 6.59
CA ILE A 620 18.02 6.62 5.56
C ILE A 620 19.41 6.82 6.18
N ARG A 621 19.49 7.58 7.28
CA ARG A 621 20.75 7.91 7.97
C ARG A 621 21.49 6.68 8.48
N VAL A 622 20.77 5.68 9.01
CA VAL A 622 21.38 4.43 9.48
C VAL A 622 21.78 3.50 8.32
N GLY A 623 21.43 3.85 7.08
CA GLY A 623 21.84 3.16 5.86
C GLY A 623 20.82 2.17 5.31
N SER A 624 19.60 2.11 5.86
CA SER A 624 18.55 1.25 5.33
C SER A 624 17.99 1.79 4.03
N THR A 625 17.60 0.88 3.15
CA THR A 625 16.95 1.18 1.87
C THR A 625 15.58 0.54 1.73
N ILE A 626 15.12 -0.15 2.77
CA ILE A 626 13.74 -0.56 2.99
C ILE A 626 13.32 0.01 4.36
N SER A 627 12.06 0.35 4.54
CA SER A 627 11.56 0.86 5.82
C SER A 627 11.81 -0.13 6.97
N LEU A 628 12.03 0.42 8.16
CA LEU A 628 12.37 -0.35 9.36
C LEU A 628 11.11 -0.77 10.14
N GLU A 629 11.25 -1.81 10.96
CA GLU A 629 10.19 -2.26 11.88
C GLU A 629 10.00 -1.29 13.07
N ALA A 630 11.05 -0.61 13.51
CA ALA A 630 11.00 0.43 14.52
C ALA A 630 11.85 1.61 14.05
N TRP A 631 11.76 2.75 14.75
CA TRP A 631 12.51 3.94 14.33
C TRP A 631 14.03 3.75 14.37
N ASP A 632 14.53 2.93 15.30
CA ASP A 632 15.96 2.67 15.50
C ASP A 632 16.19 1.37 16.31
N ASN A 633 17.37 0.76 16.17
CA ASN A 633 17.78 -0.40 16.97
C ASN A 633 17.78 -0.09 18.47
N LYS A 634 17.94 1.19 18.86
CA LYS A 634 17.78 1.68 20.23
C LYS A 634 16.39 1.37 20.82
N TYR A 635 15.33 1.46 20.03
CA TYR A 635 13.94 1.24 20.46
C TYR A 635 13.51 -0.22 20.29
N LYS A 636 14.15 -0.95 19.37
CA LYS A 636 13.94 -2.38 19.20
C LYS A 636 15.25 -3.05 18.74
N PRO A 637 16.08 -3.56 19.67
CA PRO A 637 17.39 -4.10 19.32
C PRO A 637 17.37 -5.31 18.40
N ASN A 638 16.24 -6.01 18.33
CA ASN A 638 16.00 -7.16 17.46
C ASN A 638 15.07 -6.83 16.27
N GLN A 639 15.08 -5.58 15.80
CA GLN A 639 14.21 -5.18 14.70
C GLN A 639 14.68 -5.66 13.33
N ASP A 640 13.72 -5.86 12.44
CA ASP A 640 13.95 -6.11 11.03
C ASP A 640 14.21 -4.80 10.28
N TRP A 641 15.05 -4.87 9.25
CA TRP A 641 15.39 -3.74 8.37
C TRP A 641 14.60 -3.75 7.05
N ASN A 642 13.55 -4.55 6.98
CA ASN A 642 12.79 -4.82 5.77
C ASN A 642 11.28 -4.95 6.04
N HIS A 643 10.70 -3.95 6.73
CA HIS A 643 9.35 -4.01 7.29
C HIS A 643 8.41 -2.96 6.70
N ALA A 644 7.30 -3.40 6.11
CA ALA A 644 6.45 -2.53 5.29
C ALA A 644 5.66 -1.48 6.08
N TRP A 645 5.31 -1.75 7.34
CA TRP A 645 4.52 -0.82 8.17
C TRP A 645 5.23 0.52 8.43
N GLY A 646 6.55 0.60 8.17
CA GLY A 646 7.33 1.83 8.30
C GLY A 646 7.22 2.73 7.07
N ALA A 647 6.58 2.26 6.01
CA ALA A 647 6.45 2.94 4.73
C ALA A 647 5.24 3.89 4.65
N ALA A 648 4.62 4.27 5.77
CA ALA A 648 3.43 5.14 5.81
C ALA A 648 3.48 6.37 4.86
N PRO A 649 4.62 7.07 4.66
CA PRO A 649 4.71 8.16 3.68
C PRO A 649 4.27 7.79 2.25
N ALA A 650 4.40 6.52 1.83
CA ALA A 650 3.94 6.05 0.52
C ALA A 650 2.41 6.22 0.32
N ASN A 651 1.61 6.25 1.39
CA ASN A 651 0.18 6.58 1.31
C ASN A 651 -0.16 7.97 1.84
N ILE A 652 0.54 8.46 2.86
CA ILE A 652 0.27 9.78 3.45
C ILE A 652 0.52 10.90 2.42
N ILE A 653 1.58 10.77 1.61
CA ILE A 653 1.88 11.76 0.56
C ILE A 653 0.74 11.85 -0.47
N PRO A 654 0.34 10.78 -1.18
CA PRO A 654 -0.75 10.87 -2.15
C PRO A 654 -2.11 11.18 -1.51
N ARG A 655 -2.45 10.55 -0.38
CA ARG A 655 -3.79 10.67 0.22
C ARG A 655 -4.01 11.96 0.99
N ARG A 656 -3.01 12.42 1.74
CA ARG A 656 -3.17 13.50 2.71
C ARG A 656 -2.47 14.79 2.30
N LEU A 657 -1.17 14.71 1.95
CA LEU A 657 -0.39 15.88 1.52
C LEU A 657 -0.88 16.39 0.15
N MET A 658 -0.97 15.49 -0.84
CA MET A 658 -1.54 15.78 -2.15
C MET A 658 -3.07 15.73 -2.14
N GLY A 659 -3.66 15.11 -1.11
CA GLY A 659 -5.07 15.22 -0.80
C GLY A 659 -6.02 14.43 -1.70
N VAL A 660 -5.55 13.31 -2.28
CA VAL A 660 -6.33 12.48 -3.20
C VAL A 660 -6.88 11.25 -2.51
N GLU A 661 -8.19 11.22 -2.29
CA GLU A 661 -8.87 10.06 -1.70
C GLU A 661 -10.21 9.77 -2.40
N PRO A 662 -10.61 8.50 -2.52
CA PRO A 662 -11.92 8.16 -3.07
C PRO A 662 -13.04 8.58 -2.10
N LEU A 663 -14.00 9.37 -2.59
CA LEU A 663 -15.24 9.71 -1.87
C LEU A 663 -16.36 8.71 -2.17
N THR A 664 -16.29 8.03 -3.30
CA THR A 664 -17.22 6.95 -3.67
C THR A 664 -16.44 5.73 -4.17
N PRO A 665 -17.03 4.52 -4.09
CA PRO A 665 -16.36 3.29 -4.50
C PRO A 665 -15.79 3.32 -5.91
N GLY A 666 -14.58 2.77 -6.07
CA GLY A 666 -13.86 2.68 -7.33
C GLY A 666 -13.47 4.03 -7.92
N PHE A 667 -13.24 5.04 -7.08
CA PHE A 667 -12.96 6.43 -7.49
C PHE A 667 -14.03 7.00 -8.45
N GLY A 668 -15.31 6.70 -8.24
CA GLY A 668 -16.38 7.37 -8.99
C GLY A 668 -16.37 8.89 -8.78
N THR A 669 -16.09 9.32 -7.55
CA THR A 669 -15.75 10.69 -7.18
C THR A 669 -14.51 10.67 -6.29
N ALA A 670 -13.52 11.49 -6.61
CA ALA A 670 -12.33 11.72 -5.79
C ALA A 670 -12.45 13.03 -5.01
N ARG A 671 -11.80 13.11 -3.85
CA ARG A 671 -11.45 14.38 -3.21
C ARG A 671 -10.12 14.86 -3.75
N ILE A 672 -10.00 16.16 -4.00
CA ILE A 672 -8.75 16.86 -4.29
C ILE A 672 -8.61 17.97 -3.26
N LYS A 673 -7.84 17.74 -2.20
CA LYS A 673 -7.62 18.70 -1.09
C LYS A 673 -6.12 18.77 -0.73
N PRO A 674 -5.25 19.36 -1.56
CA PRO A 674 -3.83 19.43 -1.25
C PRO A 674 -3.56 20.27 0.00
N GLN A 675 -2.63 19.81 0.84
CA GLN A 675 -2.26 20.38 2.12
C GLN A 675 -0.73 20.53 2.21
N LEU A 676 -0.17 21.39 1.35
CA LEU A 676 1.28 21.54 1.14
C LEU A 676 2.04 22.20 2.30
N ALA A 677 1.33 22.94 3.16
CA ALA A 677 1.92 23.75 4.21
C ALA A 677 3.00 24.70 3.67
N SER A 678 4.24 24.61 4.13
CA SER A 678 5.37 25.44 3.70
C SER A 678 6.11 24.94 2.44
N LEU A 679 5.70 23.84 1.81
CA LEU A 679 6.26 23.43 0.51
C LEU A 679 5.94 24.47 -0.57
N GLU A 680 6.96 24.96 -1.28
CA GLU A 680 6.79 25.95 -2.37
C GLU A 680 6.13 25.32 -3.60
N TRP A 681 6.39 24.05 -3.85
CA TRP A 681 5.75 23.28 -4.91
C TRP A 681 5.78 21.78 -4.62
N ALA A 682 4.83 21.06 -5.22
CA ALA A 682 4.80 19.60 -5.27
C ALA A 682 4.10 19.11 -6.55
N GLU A 683 4.57 18.00 -7.12
CA GLU A 683 3.96 17.31 -8.26
C GLU A 683 3.76 15.83 -7.94
N ALA A 684 2.67 15.23 -8.42
CA ALA A 684 2.39 13.81 -8.22
C ALA A 684 1.58 13.19 -9.36
N THR A 685 1.88 11.93 -9.65
CA THR A 685 1.01 11.00 -10.40
C THR A 685 0.49 9.96 -9.42
N ILE A 686 -0.83 9.88 -9.27
CA ILE A 686 -1.48 9.03 -8.27
C ILE A 686 -2.34 8.01 -9.01
N PRO A 687 -2.00 6.71 -8.96
CA PRO A 687 -2.74 5.67 -9.67
C PRO A 687 -4.12 5.46 -9.06
N THR A 688 -5.11 5.18 -9.92
CA THR A 688 -6.45 4.74 -9.48
C THR A 688 -6.96 3.65 -10.41
N ILE A 689 -7.99 2.92 -10.01
CA ILE A 689 -8.59 1.87 -10.85
C ILE A 689 -9.13 2.43 -12.18
N ARG A 690 -9.51 3.72 -12.23
CA ARG A 690 -10.03 4.43 -13.41
C ARG A 690 -8.96 5.20 -14.20
N GLY A 691 -7.68 5.05 -13.84
CA GLY A 691 -6.57 5.80 -14.42
C GLY A 691 -5.96 6.81 -13.47
N ALA A 692 -4.77 7.31 -13.78
CA ALA A 692 -4.03 8.17 -12.87
C ALA A 692 -4.62 9.58 -12.79
N ILE A 693 -4.70 10.12 -11.58
CA ILE A 693 -4.86 11.56 -11.34
C ILE A 693 -3.46 12.17 -11.36
N ARG A 694 -3.27 13.23 -12.15
CA ARG A 694 -2.01 13.99 -12.20
C ARG A 694 -2.21 15.35 -11.61
N MET A 695 -1.28 15.82 -10.81
CA MET A 695 -1.37 17.15 -10.21
C MET A 695 -0.02 17.81 -10.00
N GLU A 696 -0.03 19.13 -10.12
CA GLU A 696 1.08 20.04 -9.84
C GLU A 696 0.52 21.19 -9.03
N VAL A 697 1.18 21.52 -7.92
CA VAL A 697 0.80 22.62 -7.05
C VAL A 697 1.99 23.57 -6.93
N GLU A 698 1.78 24.84 -7.24
CA GLU A 698 2.66 25.94 -6.84
C GLU A 698 2.00 26.67 -5.66
N ASN A 699 2.74 26.86 -4.58
CA ASN A 699 2.25 27.39 -3.32
C ASN A 699 3.13 28.57 -2.89
N LYS A 700 2.81 29.74 -3.43
CA LYS A 700 3.49 31.02 -3.14
C LYS A 700 2.61 31.88 -2.25
N ALA A 701 3.23 32.81 -1.53
CA ALA A 701 2.53 33.67 -0.57
C ALA A 701 1.45 34.56 -1.22
N ASP A 702 1.65 34.94 -2.48
CA ASP A 702 0.80 35.83 -3.27
C ASP A 702 -0.08 35.10 -4.30
N ALA A 703 0.18 33.81 -4.55
CA ALA A 703 -0.58 33.00 -5.49
C ALA A 703 -0.48 31.50 -5.17
N TYR A 704 -1.63 30.83 -5.13
CA TYR A 704 -1.71 29.37 -5.09
C TYR A 704 -2.26 28.85 -6.42
N ILE A 705 -1.52 27.95 -7.07
CA ILE A 705 -1.88 27.37 -8.37
C ILE A 705 -1.98 25.86 -8.22
N LEU A 706 -3.15 25.29 -8.49
CA LEU A 706 -3.37 23.85 -8.59
C LEU A 706 -3.68 23.51 -10.05
N LYS A 707 -2.77 22.78 -10.70
CA LYS A 707 -3.04 22.10 -11.97
C LYS A 707 -3.42 20.65 -11.65
N VAL A 708 -4.55 20.18 -12.16
CA VAL A 708 -5.01 18.81 -11.93
C VAL A 708 -5.64 18.24 -13.19
N THR A 709 -5.29 16.99 -13.51
CA THR A 709 -5.91 16.20 -14.58
C THR A 709 -6.65 15.02 -13.96
N ILE A 710 -7.96 14.97 -14.19
CA ILE A 710 -8.87 13.91 -13.74
C ILE A 710 -9.14 12.97 -14.93
N PRO A 711 -8.96 11.64 -14.79
CA PRO A 711 -9.19 10.70 -15.88
C PRO A 711 -10.68 10.63 -16.28
N ALA A 712 -10.97 10.15 -17.49
CA ALA A 712 -12.34 9.97 -17.96
C ALA A 712 -13.16 9.08 -17.02
N ASN A 713 -14.47 9.32 -16.97
CA ASN A 713 -15.42 8.55 -16.16
C ASN A 713 -15.18 8.64 -14.64
N MET A 714 -14.59 9.75 -14.19
CA MET A 714 -14.38 10.12 -12.79
C MET A 714 -14.80 11.58 -12.58
N ASP A 715 -15.38 11.87 -11.43
CA ASP A 715 -15.57 13.22 -10.94
C ASP A 715 -14.59 13.56 -9.81
N ALA A 716 -14.41 14.84 -9.50
CA ALA A 716 -13.62 15.29 -8.36
C ALA A 716 -14.27 16.46 -7.61
N GLU A 717 -14.23 16.42 -6.27
CA GLU A 717 -14.54 17.55 -5.40
C GLU A 717 -13.24 18.30 -5.04
N VAL A 718 -13.18 19.59 -5.39
CA VAL A 718 -11.95 20.38 -5.26
C VAL A 718 -12.02 21.33 -4.06
N TYR A 719 -10.96 21.27 -3.25
CA TYR A 719 -10.76 22.11 -2.09
C TYR A 719 -9.45 22.89 -2.26
N LEU A 720 -9.51 24.21 -2.04
CA LEU A 720 -8.38 25.13 -2.19
C LEU A 720 -8.09 25.80 -0.83
N PRO A 721 -6.84 26.17 -0.52
CA PRO A 721 -6.54 26.86 0.74
C PRO A 721 -7.29 28.20 0.83
N LEU A 722 -7.72 28.56 2.05
CA LEU A 722 -8.36 29.84 2.33
C LEU A 722 -7.29 30.94 2.60
N PRO A 723 -7.19 31.98 1.76
CA PRO A 723 -6.26 33.09 2.02
C PRO A 723 -6.69 33.96 3.19
N SER A 724 -5.73 34.63 3.84
CA SER A 724 -5.98 35.54 4.98
C SER A 724 -6.64 36.87 4.57
N GLY A 725 -6.59 37.23 3.29
CA GLY A 725 -7.07 38.50 2.74
C GLY A 725 -8.30 38.40 1.83
N LYS A 726 -8.51 39.47 1.05
CA LYS A 726 -9.40 39.40 -0.11
C LYS A 726 -8.77 38.46 -1.13
N TYR A 727 -9.58 37.64 -1.75
CA TYR A 727 -9.11 36.68 -2.74
C TYR A 727 -9.99 36.65 -3.97
N THR A 728 -9.40 36.21 -5.07
CA THR A 728 -10.09 35.82 -6.29
C THR A 728 -9.73 34.39 -6.65
N VAL A 729 -10.69 33.63 -7.15
CA VAL A 729 -10.44 32.27 -7.62
C VAL A 729 -10.84 32.16 -9.08
N THR A 730 -9.92 31.64 -9.89
CA THR A 730 -10.20 31.31 -11.28
C THR A 730 -10.00 29.82 -11.53
N ASN A 731 -10.71 29.28 -12.52
CA ASN A 731 -10.51 27.96 -13.09
C ASN A 731 -10.30 28.14 -14.59
N ASN A 732 -9.14 27.74 -15.11
CA ASN A 732 -8.75 27.94 -16.51
C ASN A 732 -8.89 29.42 -16.95
N GLY A 733 -8.56 30.35 -16.04
CA GLY A 733 -8.63 31.80 -16.27
C GLY A 733 -10.01 32.44 -16.09
N ALA A 734 -11.08 31.65 -15.96
CA ALA A 734 -12.42 32.16 -15.72
C ALA A 734 -12.74 32.24 -14.22
N PRO A 735 -13.33 33.34 -13.70
CA PRO A 735 -13.73 33.43 -12.30
C PRO A 735 -14.71 32.31 -11.90
N VAL A 736 -14.47 31.68 -10.76
CA VAL A 736 -15.36 30.63 -10.21
C VAL A 736 -15.91 31.01 -8.85
N LYS A 737 -17.16 30.65 -8.60
CA LYS A 737 -17.78 30.83 -7.29
C LYS A 737 -17.28 29.75 -6.34
N VAL A 738 -16.77 30.17 -5.19
CA VAL A 738 -16.30 29.29 -4.12
C VAL A 738 -17.07 29.56 -2.83
N SER A 739 -17.17 28.57 -1.96
CA SER A 739 -17.73 28.72 -0.62
C SER A 739 -16.72 28.33 0.45
N ARG A 740 -16.69 29.06 1.57
CA ARG A 740 -15.85 28.68 2.71
C ARG A 740 -16.35 27.37 3.31
N VAL A 741 -15.44 26.45 3.59
CA VAL A 741 -15.74 25.24 4.35
C VAL A 741 -15.89 25.62 5.82
N LYS A 742 -16.99 25.21 6.45
CA LYS A 742 -17.34 25.66 7.80
C LYS A 742 -16.32 25.12 8.82
N GLY A 743 -15.61 26.03 9.48
CA GLY A 743 -14.66 25.67 10.54
C GLY A 743 -13.33 25.10 10.03
N GLU A 744 -13.06 25.19 8.73
CA GLU A 744 -11.82 24.72 8.11
C GLU A 744 -11.15 25.83 7.30
N PRO A 745 -9.80 25.80 7.16
CA PRO A 745 -9.05 26.79 6.38
C PRO A 745 -9.10 26.52 4.87
N PHE A 746 -10.26 26.15 4.33
CA PHE A 746 -10.44 25.77 2.92
C PHE A 746 -11.64 26.47 2.26
N LEU A 747 -11.51 26.62 0.94
CA LEU A 747 -12.55 26.98 0.00
C LEU A 747 -12.98 25.72 -0.74
N TYR A 748 -14.29 25.47 -0.84
CA TYR A 748 -14.84 24.49 -1.74
C TYR A 748 -15.05 25.13 -3.12
N ALA A 749 -14.33 24.61 -4.12
CA ALA A 749 -14.36 25.09 -5.51
C ALA A 749 -15.39 24.35 -6.37
N GLY A 750 -16.14 23.41 -5.79
CA GLY A 750 -17.18 22.66 -6.46
C GLY A 750 -16.72 21.30 -6.99
N LYS A 751 -17.65 20.65 -7.68
CA LYS A 751 -17.44 19.37 -8.34
C LYS A 751 -17.06 19.59 -9.80
N ILE A 752 -15.96 18.97 -10.24
CA ILE A 752 -15.50 18.94 -11.62
C ILE A 752 -15.60 17.52 -12.18
N GLY A 753 -15.75 17.40 -13.50
CA GLY A 753 -15.64 16.10 -14.19
C GLY A 753 -14.20 15.80 -14.59
N SER A 754 -14.02 14.82 -15.46
CA SER A 754 -12.73 14.53 -16.10
C SER A 754 -12.17 15.71 -16.90
N GLY A 755 -10.87 15.67 -17.21
CA GLY A 755 -10.17 16.72 -17.96
C GLY A 755 -9.09 17.43 -17.13
N SER A 756 -8.50 18.46 -17.72
CA SER A 756 -7.43 19.26 -17.11
C SER A 756 -7.91 20.63 -16.66
N TYR A 757 -7.55 20.99 -15.43
CA TYR A 757 -8.01 22.20 -14.74
C TYR A 757 -6.82 22.91 -14.10
N THR A 758 -6.82 24.24 -14.20
CA THR A 758 -5.87 25.12 -13.49
C THR A 758 -6.67 26.05 -12.59
N PHE A 759 -6.65 25.78 -11.29
CA PHE A 759 -7.19 26.68 -10.28
C PHE A 759 -6.11 27.66 -9.83
N VAL A 760 -6.44 28.95 -9.82
CA VAL A 760 -5.55 30.00 -9.31
C VAL A 760 -6.29 30.78 -8.22
N VAL A 761 -5.68 30.86 -7.04
CA VAL A 761 -6.12 31.70 -5.92
C VAL A 761 -5.11 32.82 -5.76
N ASN A 762 -5.54 34.07 -5.97
CA ASN A 762 -4.76 35.30 -5.76
C ASN A 762 -5.38 36.15 -4.64
#